data_AF-A0A1F9VC78-F1
#
_entry.id   AF-A0A1F9VC78-F1
#
_cell.length_a   1.000
_cell.length_b   1.000
_cell.length_c   1.000
_cell.angle_alpha   90.00
_cell.angle_beta   90.00
_cell.angle_gamma   90.00
#
_symmetry.space_group_name_H-M   'P 1'
#
loop_
_entity.id
_entity.type
_entity.pdbx_description
1 polymer ?
#
loop_
_entity_poly.entity_id
_entity_poly.type
_entity_poly.pdbx_seq_one_letter_code
_entity_poly.pdbx_strand_id
1 'polypeptide(L)'
;MHRFIVRAFLTFLMLPVLSSAARTQEAATGRRAQVQRIVFTLNIAAKEYGLGVAGGRVVNPGEYGEAVDFTAAAAAQYERAAQEAGLSAAKNSALKNDFKFLQAKVRDKEAPEDVRRLAEGLRVSLEKSFGVSTHALPMSRPSLDSGRRIYLQNCAACHGAAGDGKGPAAAALQPPPPAFTEKDFMRAASPLSFFQTVAVGVGGTAMASWAETLSESERWDVVAYLWSFTLSPRDIEKAEKIYERARGRLPGEFKSLKFWAERSELEASALLTGRPEAGLSGEEAALLSAYWRSARKLEAGGEGDSAPQDEIVSVIAQVKASLAGSLEFFDRGAFKDSADAALEAYLRYERIEARAASKAPEDNRYLESAFPLLRAKLLQAAPRAEIINSKSGIEARLDRLRRALDRSSSPAVAFLQSLTIILREGFEAILIIAALIAYLKRAGHADKLRTVYRGAALGVAASFATAWAAQRFLRTSALNQESLEGVVMLAAAAVLFYVSFWLLAKAEAEKWRSFIRGQLQGALGSGSAAMLGFAAFLAVYREGFETVLFYQALLGFAAVNKAIVLAGFLAGAALLAVLFVSFYRLEVRIPMRTFFVATSGMLYALAFSFMGRGLHELQGAGWVSLHPFVWMRELPFLGIYPTWETLMGQALLVMALAAGWAFTRRKALSPEMSDPDGNLVEQVGGDDEGQLRKEIGSRRQNGAHNGDGQQSVPAVMAQHPGLDDAQADQNENYDGQLKHRSEADA
;
A
#
# COMPACT_ATOMS: atom_id res chain seq x y z
N MET A 1 36.17 -23.87 49.92
CA MET A 1 34.89 -23.67 50.64
C MET A 1 34.45 -22.21 50.74
N HIS A 2 35.18 -21.31 51.41
CA HIS A 2 34.67 -19.98 51.84
C HIS A 2 33.90 -19.16 50.77
N ARG A 3 34.46 -18.99 49.55
CA ARG A 3 33.80 -18.27 48.43
C ARG A 3 32.49 -18.92 47.95
N PHE A 4 32.31 -20.22 48.13
CA PHE A 4 31.10 -20.94 47.76
C PHE A 4 29.98 -20.71 48.79
N ILE A 5 30.34 -20.74 50.09
CA ILE A 5 29.43 -20.43 51.19
C ILE A 5 28.91 -19.00 51.09
N VAL A 6 29.80 -18.02 50.85
CA VAL A 6 29.39 -16.60 50.68
C VAL A 6 28.46 -16.41 49.48
N ARG A 7 28.70 -17.10 48.35
CA ARG A 7 27.78 -17.05 47.21
C ARG A 7 26.42 -17.68 47.54
N ALA A 8 26.39 -18.87 48.14
CA ALA A 8 25.15 -19.52 48.54
C ALA A 8 24.32 -18.65 49.52
N PHE A 9 24.98 -18.02 50.49
CA PHE A 9 24.34 -17.15 51.48
C PHE A 9 23.75 -15.88 50.83
N LEU A 10 24.46 -15.26 49.88
CA LEU A 10 23.95 -14.12 49.11
C LEU A 10 22.78 -14.50 48.18
N THR A 11 22.81 -15.69 47.55
CA THR A 11 21.68 -16.19 46.77
C THR A 11 20.46 -16.45 47.67
N PHE A 12 20.66 -16.98 48.87
CA PHE A 12 19.59 -17.21 49.86
C PHE A 12 18.97 -15.90 50.37
N LEU A 13 19.77 -14.83 50.51
CA LEU A 13 19.31 -13.47 50.84
C LEU A 13 18.54 -12.78 49.71
N MET A 14 18.83 -13.10 48.44
CA MET A 14 18.11 -12.53 47.27
C MET A 14 16.78 -13.24 46.95
N LEU A 15 16.66 -14.52 47.28
CA LEU A 15 15.44 -15.31 47.09
C LEU A 15 14.14 -14.65 47.64
N PRO A 16 14.07 -14.13 48.89
CA PRO A 16 12.87 -13.46 49.38
C PRO A 16 12.59 -12.13 48.68
N VAL A 17 13.62 -11.40 48.23
CA VAL A 17 13.46 -10.13 47.49
C VAL A 17 12.85 -10.39 46.10
N LEU A 18 13.37 -11.39 45.38
CA LEU A 18 12.84 -11.83 44.09
C LEU A 18 11.41 -12.36 44.22
N SER A 19 11.12 -13.11 45.29
CA SER A 19 9.77 -13.63 45.59
C SER A 19 8.77 -12.51 45.90
N SER A 20 9.21 -11.43 46.54
CA SER A 20 8.40 -10.24 46.80
C SER A 20 8.09 -9.47 45.50
N ALA A 21 9.11 -9.24 44.66
CA ALA A 21 8.96 -8.56 43.38
C ALA A 21 8.04 -9.30 42.39
N ALA A 22 8.12 -10.64 42.35
CA ALA A 22 7.20 -11.45 41.55
C ALA A 22 5.74 -11.28 42.01
N ARG A 23 5.48 -11.40 43.32
CA ARG A 23 4.13 -11.26 43.90
C ARG A 23 3.53 -9.86 43.71
N THR A 24 4.31 -8.79 43.80
CA THR A 24 3.80 -7.43 43.58
C THR A 24 3.44 -7.18 42.12
N GLN A 25 4.20 -7.75 41.16
CA GLN A 25 3.91 -7.66 39.73
C GLN A 25 2.69 -8.52 39.33
N GLU A 26 2.56 -9.72 39.89
CA GLU A 26 1.38 -10.58 39.75
C GLU A 26 0.11 -9.89 40.29
N ALA A 27 0.16 -9.35 41.51
CA ALA A 27 -0.93 -8.58 42.12
C ALA A 27 -1.23 -7.24 41.42
N ALA A 28 -0.28 -6.65 40.70
CA ALA A 28 -0.53 -5.49 39.83
C ALA A 28 -1.26 -5.91 38.53
N THR A 29 -0.89 -7.06 37.96
CA THR A 29 -1.48 -7.61 36.74
C THR A 29 -2.95 -8.02 36.99
N GLY A 30 -3.23 -8.71 38.09
CA GLY A 30 -4.60 -9.07 38.50
C GLY A 30 -5.51 -7.85 38.68
N ARG A 31 -5.04 -6.81 39.40
CA ARG A 31 -5.78 -5.55 39.56
C ARG A 31 -6.03 -4.83 38.23
N ARG A 32 -5.07 -4.83 37.29
CA ARG A 32 -5.27 -4.25 35.95
C ARG A 32 -6.42 -4.95 35.22
N ALA A 33 -6.41 -6.28 35.19
CA ALA A 33 -7.46 -7.08 34.55
C ALA A 33 -8.85 -6.90 35.21
N GLN A 34 -8.90 -6.72 36.54
CA GLN A 34 -10.15 -6.39 37.25
C GLN A 34 -10.72 -5.04 36.81
N VAL A 35 -9.91 -3.98 36.81
CA VAL A 35 -10.38 -2.64 36.43
C VAL A 35 -10.71 -2.56 34.93
N GLN A 36 -9.96 -3.26 34.07
CA GLN A 36 -10.30 -3.40 32.65
C GLN A 36 -11.70 -4.01 32.43
N ARG A 37 -12.09 -5.04 33.21
CA ARG A 37 -13.44 -5.63 33.13
C ARG A 37 -14.54 -4.67 33.59
N ILE A 38 -14.31 -3.91 34.66
CA ILE A 38 -15.25 -2.89 35.14
C ILE A 38 -15.46 -1.81 34.07
N VAL A 39 -14.36 -1.32 33.47
CA VAL A 39 -14.37 -0.28 32.43
C VAL A 39 -15.02 -0.77 31.14
N PHE A 40 -14.74 -2.00 30.73
CA PHE A 40 -15.42 -2.63 29.59
C PHE A 40 -16.94 -2.72 29.82
N THR A 41 -17.36 -3.09 31.03
CA THR A 41 -18.79 -3.16 31.41
C THR A 41 -19.44 -1.78 31.44
N LEU A 42 -18.72 -0.73 31.88
CA LEU A 42 -19.18 0.67 31.80
C LEU A 42 -19.35 1.16 30.36
N ASN A 43 -18.43 0.78 29.46
CA ASN A 43 -18.50 1.16 28.05
C ASN A 43 -19.69 0.51 27.34
N ILE A 44 -19.97 -0.77 27.61
CA ILE A 44 -21.19 -1.44 27.15
C ILE A 44 -22.42 -0.72 27.71
N ALA A 45 -22.47 -0.49 29.02
CA ALA A 45 -23.62 0.19 29.64
C ALA A 45 -23.94 1.56 29.01
N ALA A 46 -22.92 2.33 28.62
CA ALA A 46 -23.10 3.60 27.93
C ALA A 46 -23.47 3.45 26.44
N LYS A 47 -23.04 2.38 25.76
CA LYS A 47 -23.45 2.03 24.38
C LYS A 47 -24.93 1.65 24.35
N GLU A 48 -25.32 0.64 25.12
CA GLU A 48 -26.71 0.14 25.12
C GLU A 48 -27.68 1.25 25.58
N TYR A 49 -27.25 2.12 26.50
CA TYR A 49 -28.05 3.29 26.89
C TYR A 49 -28.34 4.26 25.73
N GLY A 50 -27.34 4.51 24.86
CA GLY A 50 -27.49 5.38 23.68
C GLY A 50 -28.33 4.75 22.57
N LEU A 51 -28.46 3.43 22.53
CA LEU A 51 -29.41 2.72 21.67
C LEU A 51 -30.82 2.65 22.29
N GLY A 52 -30.90 2.62 23.63
CA GLY A 52 -32.14 2.51 24.39
C GLY A 52 -32.87 3.84 24.63
N VAL A 53 -32.18 4.98 24.70
CA VAL A 53 -32.75 6.28 25.10
C VAL A 53 -32.42 7.41 24.12
N ALA A 54 -33.44 8.13 23.67
CA ALA A 54 -33.29 9.37 22.89
C ALA A 54 -34.33 10.42 23.31
N GLY A 55 -33.93 11.70 23.35
CA GLY A 55 -34.85 12.81 23.65
C GLY A 55 -35.58 12.71 25.00
N GLY A 56 -34.94 12.14 26.02
CA GLY A 56 -35.54 11.93 27.34
C GLY A 56 -36.51 10.73 27.43
N ARG A 57 -36.60 9.91 26.39
CA ARG A 57 -37.56 8.79 26.28
C ARG A 57 -36.84 7.49 25.94
N VAL A 58 -37.35 6.37 26.46
CA VAL A 58 -36.91 5.04 26.05
C VAL A 58 -37.46 4.79 24.64
N VAL A 59 -36.56 4.59 23.67
CA VAL A 59 -36.87 4.28 22.26
C VAL A 59 -36.70 2.80 21.94
N ASN A 60 -35.79 2.10 22.63
CA ASN A 60 -35.70 0.65 22.61
C ASN A 60 -35.65 0.10 24.07
N PRO A 61 -36.73 -0.53 24.55
CA PRO A 61 -36.78 -1.08 25.91
C PRO A 61 -35.77 -2.20 26.20
N GLY A 62 -35.27 -2.91 25.18
CA GLY A 62 -34.26 -3.97 25.32
C GLY A 62 -32.92 -3.41 25.79
N GLU A 63 -32.26 -2.65 24.92
CA GLU A 63 -30.98 -1.97 25.22
C GLU A 63 -31.06 -1.08 26.49
N TYR A 64 -32.19 -0.42 26.77
CA TYR A 64 -32.35 0.32 28.02
C TYR A 64 -32.36 -0.59 29.26
N GLY A 65 -32.98 -1.77 29.17
CA GLY A 65 -32.89 -2.80 30.20
C GLY A 65 -31.45 -3.30 30.38
N GLU A 66 -30.77 -3.64 29.28
CA GLU A 66 -29.37 -4.06 29.30
C GLU A 66 -28.44 -2.97 29.87
N ALA A 67 -28.66 -1.69 29.56
CA ALA A 67 -27.91 -0.57 30.13
C ALA A 67 -28.06 -0.47 31.66
N VAL A 68 -29.27 -0.70 32.19
CA VAL A 68 -29.52 -0.77 33.64
C VAL A 68 -28.78 -1.96 34.25
N ASP A 69 -28.84 -3.13 33.62
CA ASP A 69 -28.16 -4.34 34.12
C ASP A 69 -26.63 -4.23 34.03
N PHE A 70 -26.07 -3.64 32.97
CA PHE A 70 -24.63 -3.41 32.83
C PHE A 70 -24.13 -2.32 33.79
N THR A 71 -24.88 -1.22 34.04
CA THR A 71 -24.50 -0.26 35.10
C THR A 71 -24.60 -0.84 36.51
N ALA A 72 -25.51 -1.80 36.76
CA ALA A 72 -25.55 -2.57 38.00
C ALA A 72 -24.37 -3.56 38.10
N ALA A 73 -24.08 -4.30 37.02
CA ALA A 73 -22.99 -5.27 36.96
C ALA A 73 -21.62 -4.63 37.12
N ALA A 74 -21.39 -3.46 36.51
CA ALA A 74 -20.14 -2.70 36.66
C ALA A 74 -19.91 -2.28 38.12
N ALA A 75 -20.95 -1.77 38.81
CA ALA A 75 -20.87 -1.43 40.23
C ALA A 75 -20.58 -2.68 41.09
N ALA A 76 -21.26 -3.81 40.83
CA ALA A 76 -21.03 -5.06 41.56
C ALA A 76 -19.67 -5.71 41.27
N GLN A 77 -19.07 -5.49 40.10
CA GLN A 77 -17.67 -5.85 39.83
C GLN A 77 -16.71 -4.95 40.62
N TYR A 78 -16.98 -3.64 40.63
CA TYR A 78 -16.21 -2.65 41.39
C TYR A 78 -16.22 -2.93 42.90
N GLU A 79 -17.36 -3.24 43.52
CA GLU A 79 -17.40 -3.48 44.97
C GLU A 79 -16.52 -4.67 45.39
N ARG A 80 -16.48 -5.74 44.60
CA ARG A 80 -15.58 -6.90 44.82
C ARG A 80 -14.12 -6.50 44.68
N ALA A 81 -13.75 -5.85 43.56
CA ALA A 81 -12.39 -5.36 43.36
C ALA A 81 -11.93 -4.37 44.45
N ALA A 82 -12.84 -3.53 44.97
CA ALA A 82 -12.54 -2.58 46.03
C ALA A 82 -12.28 -3.25 47.40
N GLN A 83 -12.96 -4.36 47.70
CA GLN A 83 -12.70 -5.20 48.86
C GLN A 83 -11.35 -5.93 48.72
N GLU A 84 -11.13 -6.60 47.59
CA GLU A 84 -9.89 -7.35 47.29
C GLU A 84 -8.64 -6.45 47.26
N ALA A 85 -8.76 -5.23 46.74
CA ALA A 85 -7.66 -4.27 46.67
C ALA A 85 -7.46 -3.44 47.97
N GLY A 86 -8.29 -3.63 49.00
CA GLY A 86 -8.17 -2.94 50.29
C GLY A 86 -8.27 -1.41 50.19
N LEU A 87 -9.14 -0.88 49.32
CA LEU A 87 -9.25 0.57 49.10
C LEU A 87 -9.67 1.31 50.38
N SER A 88 -8.98 2.42 50.68
CA SER A 88 -9.29 3.24 51.85
C SER A 88 -10.72 3.79 51.81
N ALA A 89 -11.36 3.88 52.99
CA ALA A 89 -12.78 4.18 53.12
C ALA A 89 -13.22 5.45 52.35
N ALA A 90 -12.38 6.50 52.34
CA ALA A 90 -12.66 7.75 51.62
C ALA A 90 -12.59 7.61 50.08
N LYS A 91 -11.67 6.80 49.53
CA LYS A 91 -11.64 6.49 48.09
C LYS A 91 -12.81 5.59 47.68
N ASN A 92 -13.16 4.66 48.57
CA ASN A 92 -14.25 3.70 48.38
C ASN A 92 -15.62 4.41 48.39
N SER A 93 -15.87 5.35 49.32
CA SER A 93 -17.12 6.11 49.37
C SER A 93 -17.32 7.03 48.16
N ALA A 94 -16.26 7.68 47.66
CA ALA A 94 -16.33 8.53 46.47
C ALA A 94 -16.78 7.73 45.23
N LEU A 95 -16.06 6.66 44.88
CA LEU A 95 -16.41 5.80 43.73
C LEU A 95 -17.79 5.14 43.89
N LYS A 96 -18.18 4.70 45.09
CA LYS A 96 -19.55 4.20 45.35
C LYS A 96 -20.63 5.26 45.09
N ASN A 97 -20.34 6.54 45.32
CA ASN A 97 -21.27 7.62 45.01
C ASN A 97 -21.29 7.93 43.51
N ASP A 98 -20.13 7.92 42.82
CA ASP A 98 -20.04 8.10 41.37
C ASP A 98 -20.87 7.03 40.62
N PHE A 99 -20.75 5.75 41.01
CA PHE A 99 -21.56 4.65 40.44
C PHE A 99 -23.07 4.84 40.69
N LYS A 100 -23.47 5.26 41.90
CA LYS A 100 -24.88 5.56 42.21
C LYS A 100 -25.42 6.74 41.40
N PHE A 101 -24.59 7.75 41.14
CA PHE A 101 -24.95 8.92 40.34
C PHE A 101 -25.14 8.55 38.87
N LEU A 102 -24.25 7.74 38.29
CA LEU A 102 -24.43 7.18 36.94
C LEU A 102 -25.76 6.40 36.85
N GLN A 103 -26.02 5.49 37.80
CA GLN A 103 -27.26 4.71 37.84
C GLN A 103 -28.52 5.57 38.06
N ALA A 104 -28.41 6.71 38.77
CA ALA A 104 -29.50 7.67 38.86
C ALA A 104 -29.76 8.31 37.48
N LYS A 105 -28.74 8.88 36.83
CA LYS A 105 -28.86 9.52 35.52
C LYS A 105 -29.40 8.60 34.42
N VAL A 106 -29.03 7.31 34.44
CA VAL A 106 -29.63 6.27 33.58
C VAL A 106 -31.14 6.11 33.85
N ARG A 107 -31.57 5.99 35.12
CA ARG A 107 -33.00 5.87 35.47
C ARG A 107 -33.79 7.15 35.16
N ASP A 108 -33.16 8.31 35.30
CA ASP A 108 -33.74 9.63 35.04
C ASP A 108 -33.95 9.90 33.53
N LYS A 109 -33.38 9.06 32.64
CA LYS A 109 -33.43 9.17 31.17
C LYS A 109 -32.72 10.42 30.62
N GLU A 110 -31.64 10.81 31.29
CA GLU A 110 -30.78 11.92 30.90
C GLU A 110 -30.06 11.66 29.56
N ALA A 111 -29.44 12.69 28.97
CA ALA A 111 -28.82 12.58 27.66
C ALA A 111 -27.74 11.45 27.61
N PRO A 112 -27.71 10.59 26.57
CA PRO A 112 -26.68 9.57 26.41
C PRO A 112 -25.25 10.14 26.48
N GLU A 113 -25.05 11.37 26.01
CA GLU A 113 -23.79 12.11 26.06
C GLU A 113 -23.33 12.40 27.50
N ASP A 114 -24.26 12.65 28.42
CA ASP A 114 -23.96 12.86 29.84
C ASP A 114 -23.70 11.53 30.56
N VAL A 115 -24.50 10.50 30.28
CA VAL A 115 -24.28 9.12 30.79
C VAL A 115 -22.91 8.59 30.34
N ARG A 116 -22.54 8.79 29.08
CA ARG A 116 -21.22 8.44 28.52
C ARG A 116 -20.09 9.24 29.18
N ARG A 117 -20.29 10.55 29.43
CA ARG A 117 -19.31 11.39 30.14
C ARG A 117 -19.09 10.93 31.59
N LEU A 118 -20.14 10.46 32.26
CA LEU A 118 -20.07 9.94 33.63
C LEU A 118 -19.42 8.55 33.69
N ALA A 119 -19.67 7.67 32.72
CA ALA A 119 -18.97 6.39 32.59
C ALA A 119 -17.46 6.57 32.37
N GLU A 120 -17.07 7.55 31.53
CA GLU A 120 -15.67 7.92 31.30
C GLU A 120 -15.02 8.61 32.52
N GLY A 121 -15.76 9.45 33.25
CA GLY A 121 -15.32 10.00 34.54
C GLY A 121 -15.05 8.90 35.57
N LEU A 122 -15.93 7.90 35.66
CA LEU A 122 -15.74 6.69 36.45
C LEU A 122 -14.49 5.90 36.03
N ARG A 123 -14.22 5.74 34.72
CA ARG A 123 -12.99 5.11 34.21
C ARG A 123 -11.74 5.79 34.78
N VAL A 124 -11.66 7.13 34.71
CA VAL A 124 -10.52 7.90 35.22
C VAL A 124 -10.40 7.79 36.75
N SER A 125 -11.51 7.88 37.48
CA SER A 125 -11.54 7.72 38.94
C SER A 125 -11.12 6.31 39.38
N LEU A 126 -11.47 5.27 38.63
CA LEU A 126 -11.06 3.88 38.86
C LEU A 126 -9.55 3.70 38.63
N GLU A 127 -9.01 4.10 37.47
CA GLU A 127 -7.58 4.03 37.17
C GLU A 127 -6.73 4.70 38.26
N LYS A 128 -7.10 5.93 38.63
CA LYS A 128 -6.44 6.72 39.68
C LYS A 128 -6.56 6.11 41.08
N SER A 129 -7.66 5.42 41.38
CA SER A 129 -7.88 4.83 42.70
C SER A 129 -7.16 3.51 42.91
N PHE A 130 -7.16 2.65 41.89
CA PHE A 130 -6.51 1.32 41.90
C PHE A 130 -5.02 1.37 41.52
N GLY A 131 -4.55 2.45 40.89
CA GLY A 131 -3.16 2.64 40.49
C GLY A 131 -2.78 1.87 39.21
N VAL A 132 -3.73 1.74 38.28
CA VAL A 132 -3.58 0.96 37.04
C VAL A 132 -4.04 1.78 35.82
N SER A 133 -3.55 1.42 34.63
CA SER A 133 -4.04 1.97 33.36
C SER A 133 -4.72 0.85 32.57
N THR A 134 -5.96 1.08 32.14
CA THR A 134 -6.81 0.08 31.48
C THR A 134 -6.59 0.01 29.98
N HIS A 135 -6.16 1.10 29.34
CA HIS A 135 -5.88 1.11 27.91
C HIS A 135 -4.71 0.20 27.55
N ALA A 136 -4.83 -0.49 26.41
CA ALA A 136 -3.70 -1.04 25.70
C ALA A 136 -2.92 0.10 25.04
N LEU A 137 -1.90 0.60 25.73
CA LEU A 137 -0.89 1.47 25.13
C LEU A 137 -0.14 0.71 24.01
N PRO A 138 0.36 1.39 22.96
CA PRO A 138 1.01 0.73 21.85
C PRO A 138 2.31 0.06 22.32
N MET A 139 2.28 -1.28 22.41
CA MET A 139 3.39 -2.12 22.87
C MET A 139 4.53 -2.22 21.83
N SER A 140 4.21 -1.90 20.57
CA SER A 140 5.12 -1.74 19.44
C SER A 140 4.81 -0.42 18.74
N ARG A 141 5.69 0.05 17.85
CA ARG A 141 5.39 1.24 17.02
C ARG A 141 4.26 0.91 16.03
N PRO A 142 3.24 1.77 15.89
CA PRO A 142 2.19 1.57 14.88
C PRO A 142 2.72 1.75 13.44
N SER A 143 2.02 1.18 12.47
CA SER A 143 2.36 1.22 11.05
C SER A 143 1.58 2.30 10.30
N LEU A 144 2.30 3.27 9.71
CA LEU A 144 1.67 4.30 8.86
C LEU A 144 1.03 3.72 7.60
N ASP A 145 1.63 2.68 6.99
CA ASP A 145 1.11 2.10 5.75
C ASP A 145 -0.21 1.36 6.01
N SER A 146 -0.29 0.66 7.14
CA SER A 146 -1.52 0.04 7.65
C SER A 146 -2.57 1.11 7.96
N GLY A 147 -2.20 2.12 8.75
CA GLY A 147 -3.09 3.22 9.14
C GLY A 147 -3.62 4.01 7.95
N ARG A 148 -2.80 4.23 6.92
CA ARG A 148 -3.19 4.88 5.66
C ARG A 148 -4.21 4.06 4.89
N ARG A 149 -3.95 2.76 4.69
CA ARG A 149 -4.90 1.82 4.05
C ARG A 149 -6.26 1.86 4.76
N ILE A 150 -6.26 1.70 6.08
CA ILE A 150 -7.48 1.65 6.89
C ILE A 150 -8.20 3.01 6.84
N TYR A 151 -7.48 4.12 6.95
CA TYR A 151 -8.05 5.47 6.87
C TYR A 151 -8.71 5.74 5.52
N LEU A 152 -8.07 5.39 4.41
CA LEU A 152 -8.64 5.57 3.07
C LEU A 152 -9.88 4.70 2.85
N GLN A 153 -9.88 3.47 3.37
CA GLN A 153 -11.00 2.54 3.28
C GLN A 153 -12.20 2.93 4.17
N ASN A 154 -11.97 3.49 5.35
CA ASN A 154 -13.00 3.61 6.40
C ASN A 154 -13.33 5.07 6.82
N CYS A 155 -12.38 6.00 6.71
CA CYS A 155 -12.48 7.34 7.30
C CYS A 155 -12.56 8.47 6.26
N ALA A 156 -11.86 8.32 5.12
CA ALA A 156 -11.70 9.36 4.11
C ALA A 156 -13.01 9.80 3.44
N ALA A 157 -14.05 8.95 3.42
CA ALA A 157 -15.38 9.30 2.91
C ALA A 157 -16.02 10.49 3.68
N CYS A 158 -15.71 10.63 4.97
CA CYS A 158 -16.14 11.76 5.80
C CYS A 158 -15.00 12.78 6.00
N HIS A 159 -13.81 12.34 6.41
CA HIS A 159 -12.72 13.25 6.79
C HIS A 159 -11.85 13.76 5.63
N GLY A 160 -12.09 13.29 4.40
CA GLY A 160 -11.33 13.63 3.20
C GLY A 160 -10.02 12.83 3.07
N ALA A 161 -9.62 12.46 1.86
CA ALA A 161 -8.36 11.72 1.65
C ALA A 161 -7.11 12.52 2.07
N ALA A 162 -7.22 13.86 2.12
CA ALA A 162 -6.18 14.77 2.59
C ALA A 162 -6.25 15.07 4.10
N GLY A 163 -7.20 14.50 4.84
CA GLY A 163 -7.41 14.78 6.26
C GLY A 163 -7.95 16.18 6.56
N ASP A 164 -8.48 16.89 5.57
CA ASP A 164 -8.88 18.31 5.67
C ASP A 164 -10.35 18.53 6.06
N GLY A 165 -11.05 17.47 6.47
CA GLY A 165 -12.46 17.49 6.87
C GLY A 165 -13.45 17.53 5.70
N LYS A 166 -13.00 17.47 4.44
CA LYS A 166 -13.83 17.66 3.24
C LYS A 166 -14.03 16.37 2.43
N GLY A 167 -14.35 15.27 3.10
CA GLY A 167 -14.77 14.04 2.42
C GLY A 167 -16.09 14.24 1.66
N PRO A 168 -16.41 13.40 0.66
CA PRO A 168 -17.63 13.53 -0.14
C PRO A 168 -18.93 13.52 0.70
N ALA A 169 -18.94 12.89 1.88
CA ALA A 169 -20.07 12.92 2.80
C ALA A 169 -20.10 14.17 3.71
N ALA A 170 -18.98 14.88 3.89
CA ALA A 170 -18.80 15.90 4.94
C ALA A 170 -19.83 17.03 4.91
N ALA A 171 -20.24 17.47 3.72
CA ALA A 171 -21.21 18.55 3.55
C ALA A 171 -22.62 18.22 4.07
N ALA A 172 -22.93 16.94 4.28
CA ALA A 172 -24.20 16.47 4.85
C ALA A 172 -24.12 16.19 6.36
N LEU A 173 -22.96 16.38 7.00
CA LEU A 173 -22.74 16.04 8.41
C LEU A 173 -22.82 17.26 9.32
N GLN A 174 -23.50 17.10 10.46
CA GLN A 174 -23.61 18.10 11.51
C GLN A 174 -23.25 17.45 12.85
N PRO A 175 -22.22 17.94 13.58
CA PRO A 175 -21.20 18.89 13.12
C PRO A 175 -20.37 18.32 11.94
N PRO A 176 -19.73 19.18 11.12
CA PRO A 176 -18.82 18.71 10.08
C PRO A 176 -17.59 18.02 10.70
N PRO A 177 -16.95 17.07 9.99
CA PRO A 177 -15.78 16.36 10.49
C PRO A 177 -14.59 17.32 10.74
N PRO A 178 -13.83 17.15 11.85
CA PRO A 178 -12.65 17.96 12.10
C PRO A 178 -11.54 17.69 11.08
N ALA A 179 -10.82 18.75 10.72
CA ALA A 179 -9.65 18.70 9.85
C ALA A 179 -8.39 18.36 10.64
N PHE A 180 -7.80 17.20 10.36
CA PHE A 180 -6.53 16.72 10.93
C PHE A 180 -5.31 17.47 10.36
N THR A 181 -5.49 18.30 9.33
CA THR A 181 -4.49 19.27 8.87
C THR A 181 -4.31 20.44 9.84
N GLU A 182 -5.30 20.73 10.70
CA GLU A 182 -5.25 21.87 11.62
C GLU A 182 -4.31 21.62 12.80
N LYS A 183 -3.19 22.35 12.80
CA LYS A 183 -2.09 22.09 13.72
C LYS A 183 -2.49 22.28 15.18
N ASP A 184 -3.19 23.35 15.53
CA ASP A 184 -3.47 23.62 16.94
C ASP A 184 -4.48 22.62 17.55
N PHE A 185 -5.40 22.10 16.74
CA PHE A 185 -6.28 20.97 17.11
C PHE A 185 -5.46 19.70 17.41
N MET A 186 -4.58 19.29 16.49
CA MET A 186 -3.74 18.09 16.63
C MET A 186 -2.62 18.20 17.67
N ARG A 187 -2.24 19.43 18.05
CA ARG A 187 -1.22 19.72 19.07
C ARG A 187 -1.82 19.75 20.48
N ALA A 188 -3.07 20.18 20.62
CA ALA A 188 -3.81 20.14 21.88
C ALA A 188 -4.30 18.73 22.27
N ALA A 189 -4.50 17.82 21.29
CA ALA A 189 -4.92 16.44 21.54
C ALA A 189 -3.75 15.46 21.79
N SER A 190 -4.03 14.36 22.50
CA SER A 190 -3.12 13.22 22.65
C SER A 190 -3.48 12.07 21.71
N PRO A 191 -2.52 11.25 21.26
CA PRO A 191 -2.82 10.04 20.48
C PRO A 191 -3.83 9.10 21.16
N LEU A 192 -3.77 9.01 22.50
CA LEU A 192 -4.72 8.22 23.29
C LEU A 192 -6.16 8.76 23.21
N SER A 193 -6.38 10.08 23.17
CA SER A 193 -7.75 10.61 23.05
C SER A 193 -8.35 10.31 21.69
N PHE A 194 -7.56 10.29 20.61
CA PHE A 194 -8.04 9.85 19.30
C PHE A 194 -8.22 8.33 19.22
N PHE A 195 -7.37 7.52 19.88
CA PHE A 195 -7.59 6.08 20.00
C PHE A 195 -8.92 5.78 20.70
N GLN A 196 -9.24 6.52 21.78
CA GLN A 196 -10.54 6.47 22.43
C GLN A 196 -11.67 6.92 21.49
N THR A 197 -11.50 8.00 20.73
CA THR A 197 -12.51 8.49 19.76
C THR A 197 -12.77 7.49 18.63
N VAL A 198 -11.74 6.81 18.09
CA VAL A 198 -11.91 5.74 17.10
C VAL A 198 -12.59 4.51 17.73
N ALA A 199 -12.23 4.15 18.96
CA ALA A 199 -12.81 3.01 19.66
C ALA A 199 -14.26 3.22 20.15
N VAL A 200 -14.71 4.45 20.39
CA VAL A 200 -16.03 4.73 21.00
C VAL A 200 -16.97 5.49 20.06
N GLY A 201 -16.42 6.23 19.08
CA GLY A 201 -17.18 7.19 18.29
C GLY A 201 -17.50 8.48 19.06
N VAL A 202 -18.25 9.37 18.41
CA VAL A 202 -18.72 10.64 18.98
C VAL A 202 -20.24 10.68 18.92
N GLY A 203 -20.87 10.45 20.07
CA GLY A 203 -22.33 10.54 20.24
C GLY A 203 -22.90 11.89 19.79
N GLY A 204 -24.10 11.87 19.23
CA GLY A 204 -24.71 13.02 18.55
C GLY A 204 -24.14 13.33 17.15
N THR A 205 -23.31 12.46 16.57
CA THR A 205 -22.68 12.67 15.25
C THR A 205 -22.65 11.37 14.42
N ALA A 206 -22.28 11.45 13.14
CA ALA A 206 -22.07 10.28 12.28
C ALA A 206 -20.76 9.49 12.55
N MET A 207 -19.90 9.94 13.47
CA MET A 207 -18.67 9.22 13.82
C MET A 207 -18.99 8.03 14.74
N ALA A 208 -19.24 6.87 14.13
CA ALA A 208 -19.51 5.60 14.81
C ALA A 208 -18.29 5.03 15.56
N SER A 209 -18.55 4.03 16.40
CA SER A 209 -17.52 3.18 17.03
C SER A 209 -16.87 2.26 16.01
N TRP A 210 -15.54 2.14 16.07
CA TRP A 210 -14.76 1.16 15.29
C TRP A 210 -14.16 0.05 16.17
N ALA A 211 -14.57 -0.06 17.44
CA ALA A 211 -14.01 -1.06 18.36
C ALA A 211 -14.28 -2.52 17.97
N GLU A 212 -15.37 -2.76 17.23
CA GLU A 212 -15.82 -4.07 16.76
C GLU A 212 -15.29 -4.40 15.35
N THR A 213 -14.84 -3.40 14.59
CA THR A 213 -14.41 -3.52 13.18
C THR A 213 -12.88 -3.53 13.01
N LEU A 214 -12.14 -2.81 13.86
CA LEU A 214 -10.68 -2.65 13.78
C LEU A 214 -10.03 -3.16 15.08
N SER A 215 -8.92 -3.89 14.98
CA SER A 215 -8.22 -4.38 16.19
C SER A 215 -7.53 -3.25 16.98
N GLU A 216 -7.07 -3.52 18.21
CA GLU A 216 -6.33 -2.51 18.98
C GLU A 216 -5.07 -2.03 18.27
N SER A 217 -4.39 -2.91 17.51
CA SER A 217 -3.23 -2.50 16.71
C SER A 217 -3.65 -1.59 15.56
N GLU A 218 -4.71 -1.95 14.83
CA GLU A 218 -5.22 -1.18 13.69
C GLU A 218 -5.74 0.21 14.10
N ARG A 219 -6.39 0.32 15.27
CA ARG A 219 -6.80 1.63 15.82
C ARG A 219 -5.59 2.50 16.17
N TRP A 220 -4.49 1.92 16.66
CA TRP A 220 -3.23 2.65 16.87
C TRP A 220 -2.52 3.00 15.54
N ASP A 221 -2.60 2.14 14.53
CA ASP A 221 -2.05 2.40 13.18
C ASP A 221 -2.75 3.61 12.54
N VAL A 222 -4.10 3.63 12.56
CA VAL A 222 -4.90 4.78 12.09
C VAL A 222 -4.54 6.04 12.86
N VAL A 223 -4.44 5.98 14.20
CA VAL A 223 -4.03 7.13 15.02
C VAL A 223 -2.64 7.64 14.63
N ALA A 224 -1.66 6.78 14.39
CA ALA A 224 -0.35 7.24 13.91
C ALA A 224 -0.44 7.92 12.53
N TYR A 225 -1.26 7.39 11.62
CA TYR A 225 -1.49 8.01 10.32
C TYR A 225 -2.20 9.38 10.41
N LEU A 226 -3.18 9.54 11.31
CA LEU A 226 -3.89 10.82 11.51
C LEU A 226 -2.94 11.96 11.91
N TRP A 227 -1.90 11.69 12.73
CA TRP A 227 -0.93 12.74 13.06
C TRP A 227 -0.03 13.13 11.89
N SER A 228 0.19 12.23 10.91
CA SER A 228 1.07 12.49 9.76
C SER A 228 0.62 13.68 8.90
N PHE A 229 -0.69 14.00 8.88
CA PHE A 229 -1.25 15.18 8.19
C PHE A 229 -0.65 16.52 8.66
N THR A 230 -0.09 16.59 9.87
CA THR A 230 0.57 17.80 10.40
C THR A 230 2.09 17.82 10.27
N LEU A 231 2.71 16.67 9.96
CA LEU A 231 4.16 16.47 10.01
C LEU A 231 4.80 16.65 8.64
N SER A 232 5.55 17.75 8.45
CA SER A 232 6.35 17.90 7.23
C SER A 232 7.61 17.01 7.28
N PRO A 233 8.09 16.47 6.15
CA PRO A 233 9.34 15.72 6.11
C PRO A 233 10.54 16.49 6.67
N ARG A 234 10.55 17.82 6.54
CA ARG A 234 11.60 18.71 7.09
C ARG A 234 11.56 18.75 8.61
N ASP A 235 10.37 18.78 9.22
CA ASP A 235 10.24 18.84 10.67
C ASP A 235 10.54 17.50 11.32
N ILE A 236 10.22 16.39 10.64
CA ILE A 236 10.66 15.04 11.02
C ILE A 236 12.20 14.95 10.98
N GLU A 237 12.86 15.43 9.92
CA GLU A 237 14.33 15.43 9.80
C GLU A 237 15.02 16.32 10.87
N LYS A 238 14.44 17.48 11.20
CA LYS A 238 14.88 18.31 12.34
C LYS A 238 14.74 17.54 13.65
N ALA A 239 13.57 16.95 13.90
CA ALA A 239 13.27 16.25 15.14
C ALA A 239 14.17 15.02 15.36
N GLU A 240 14.51 14.31 14.29
CA GLU A 240 15.50 13.22 14.26
C GLU A 240 16.90 13.70 14.70
N LYS A 241 17.36 14.84 14.18
CA LYS A 241 18.64 15.46 14.57
C LYS A 241 18.62 15.99 16.02
N ILE A 242 17.50 16.54 16.47
CA ILE A 242 17.31 16.99 17.87
C ILE A 242 17.33 15.79 18.82
N TYR A 243 16.62 14.71 18.50
CA TYR A 243 16.62 13.49 19.30
C TYR A 243 18.03 12.89 19.41
N GLU A 244 18.75 12.72 18.30
CA GLU A 244 20.10 12.14 18.32
C GLU A 244 21.08 12.98 19.16
N ARG A 245 20.96 14.32 19.14
CA ARG A 245 21.70 15.24 20.02
C ARG A 245 21.31 15.10 21.51
N ALA A 246 20.05 14.76 21.80
CA ALA A 246 19.47 14.79 23.15
C ALA A 246 19.33 13.41 23.84
N ARG A 247 19.33 12.29 23.10
CA ARG A 247 18.96 10.94 23.60
C ARG A 247 19.77 10.43 24.78
N GLY A 248 21.02 10.88 24.94
CA GLY A 248 21.85 10.56 26.11
C GLY A 248 21.47 11.33 27.39
N ARG A 249 20.76 12.46 27.25
CA ARG A 249 20.36 13.38 28.33
C ARG A 249 18.85 13.40 28.59
N LEU A 250 18.02 12.93 27.64
CA LEU A 250 16.59 12.73 27.84
C LEU A 250 16.32 11.70 28.95
N PRO A 251 15.52 12.05 30.00
CA PRO A 251 15.08 11.09 31.01
C PRO A 251 14.34 9.88 30.42
N GLY A 252 14.36 8.75 31.14
CA GLY A 252 13.85 7.47 30.64
C GLY A 252 12.37 7.47 30.24
N GLU A 253 11.55 8.33 30.86
CA GLU A 253 10.13 8.51 30.53
C GLU A 253 9.92 8.93 29.07
N PHE A 254 10.72 9.87 28.55
CA PHE A 254 10.65 10.37 27.16
C PHE A 254 11.09 9.34 26.10
N LYS A 255 11.64 8.20 26.52
CA LYS A 255 12.02 7.06 25.66
C LYS A 255 10.90 6.01 25.56
N SER A 256 9.81 6.17 26.30
CA SER A 256 8.68 5.25 26.31
C SER A 256 7.59 5.69 25.34
N LEU A 257 7.06 4.75 24.54
CA LEU A 257 5.85 4.97 23.73
C LEU A 257 4.66 5.44 24.57
N LYS A 258 4.57 4.98 25.83
CA LYS A 258 3.55 5.43 26.80
C LYS A 258 3.53 6.95 26.95
N PHE A 259 4.70 7.58 27.12
CA PHE A 259 4.78 9.01 27.40
C PHE A 259 4.12 9.84 26.28
N TRP A 260 4.45 9.49 25.03
CA TRP A 260 3.99 10.17 23.81
C TRP A 260 2.57 9.78 23.39
N ALA A 261 2.09 8.59 23.75
CA ALA A 261 0.71 8.18 23.49
C ALA A 261 -0.29 8.90 24.41
N GLU A 262 0.05 9.06 25.70
CA GLU A 262 -0.86 9.66 26.69
C GLU A 262 -1.00 11.18 26.58
N ARG A 263 -0.02 11.90 25.99
CA ARG A 263 0.12 13.37 26.10
C ARG A 263 -0.08 14.10 24.79
N SER A 264 -0.62 15.31 24.91
CA SER A 264 -0.63 16.32 23.86
C SER A 264 0.78 16.84 23.56
N GLU A 265 0.94 17.58 22.47
CA GLU A 265 2.23 18.22 22.19
C GLU A 265 2.54 19.32 23.19
N LEU A 266 1.52 20.08 23.59
CA LEU A 266 1.66 21.20 24.51
C LEU A 266 2.12 20.71 25.89
N GLU A 267 1.56 19.61 26.40
CA GLU A 267 2.03 18.96 27.63
C GLU A 267 3.44 18.37 27.49
N ALA A 268 3.71 17.63 26.41
CA ALA A 268 5.01 16.98 26.20
C ALA A 268 6.16 18.00 26.07
N SER A 269 5.92 19.09 25.32
CA SER A 269 6.89 20.19 25.13
C SER A 269 7.09 20.99 26.41
N ALA A 270 6.03 21.33 27.15
CA ALA A 270 6.14 21.99 28.45
C ALA A 270 7.00 21.17 29.43
N LEU A 271 6.74 19.86 29.53
CA LEU A 271 7.52 18.94 30.36
C LEU A 271 8.99 18.82 29.92
N LEU A 272 9.30 18.95 28.62
CA LEU A 272 10.67 19.00 28.11
C LEU A 272 11.35 20.36 28.39
N THR A 273 10.65 21.48 28.29
CA THR A 273 11.21 22.80 28.64
C THR A 273 11.51 22.97 30.13
N GLY A 274 10.80 22.25 31.00
CA GLY A 274 11.10 22.18 32.44
C GLY A 274 12.35 21.37 32.80
N ARG A 275 13.11 20.86 31.82
CA ARG A 275 14.26 19.97 31.98
C ARG A 275 15.54 20.59 31.38
N PRO A 276 16.16 21.60 32.02
CA PRO A 276 17.37 22.24 31.50
C PRO A 276 18.53 21.26 31.21
N GLU A 277 18.58 20.12 31.91
CA GLU A 277 19.51 19.00 31.67
C GLU A 277 19.44 18.44 30.24
N ALA A 278 18.29 18.53 29.56
CA ALA A 278 18.12 18.09 28.17
C ALA A 278 18.78 19.04 27.16
N GLY A 279 18.99 20.32 27.51
CA GLY A 279 19.58 21.33 26.63
C GLY A 279 18.80 21.52 25.33
N LEU A 280 17.48 21.74 25.46
CA LEU A 280 16.52 21.94 24.37
C LEU A 280 15.89 23.32 24.47
N SER A 281 15.64 23.99 23.33
CA SER A 281 14.73 25.13 23.29
C SER A 281 13.26 24.70 23.33
N GLY A 282 12.33 25.64 23.57
CA GLY A 282 10.88 25.34 23.49
C GLY A 282 10.40 24.90 22.11
N GLU A 283 11.03 25.41 21.04
CA GLU A 283 10.76 24.97 19.66
C GLU A 283 11.29 23.54 19.43
N GLU A 284 12.48 23.22 19.96
CA GLU A 284 13.06 21.87 19.86
C GLU A 284 12.29 20.85 20.69
N ALA A 285 11.79 21.25 21.85
CA ALA A 285 10.93 20.45 22.72
C ALA A 285 9.58 20.11 22.05
N ALA A 286 8.98 21.05 21.31
CA ALA A 286 7.81 20.80 20.49
C ALA A 286 8.13 19.88 19.30
N LEU A 287 9.20 20.16 18.55
CA LEU A 287 9.62 19.36 17.40
C LEU A 287 9.90 17.89 17.76
N LEU A 288 10.37 17.57 18.97
CA LEU A 288 10.55 16.19 19.41
C LEU A 288 9.27 15.34 19.38
N SER A 289 8.07 15.95 19.42
CA SER A 289 6.81 15.22 19.19
C SER A 289 6.77 14.59 17.80
N ALA A 290 7.24 15.31 16.77
CA ALA A 290 7.18 14.91 15.37
C ALA A 290 8.03 13.66 15.12
N TYR A 291 9.15 13.52 15.83
CA TYR A 291 9.98 12.32 15.76
C TYR A 291 9.21 11.06 16.16
N TRP A 292 8.59 11.06 17.34
CA TRP A 292 7.82 9.91 17.84
C TRP A 292 6.51 9.69 17.07
N ARG A 293 5.82 10.77 16.71
CA ARG A 293 4.56 10.75 15.95
C ARG A 293 4.74 10.40 14.47
N SER A 294 5.95 10.55 13.90
CA SER A 294 6.26 10.10 12.53
C SER A 294 6.27 8.58 12.36
N ALA A 295 6.26 7.82 13.47
CA ALA A 295 6.35 6.35 13.51
C ALA A 295 7.50 5.72 12.67
N ARG A 296 8.45 6.51 12.17
CA ARG A 296 9.53 6.04 11.28
C ARG A 296 10.34 4.93 11.96
N LYS A 297 10.72 3.94 11.15
CA LYS A 297 11.67 2.91 11.54
C LYS A 297 13.01 3.56 11.88
N LEU A 298 13.48 3.35 13.12
CA LEU A 298 14.82 3.73 13.56
C LEU A 298 15.76 2.55 13.41
N GLU A 299 17.05 2.87 13.33
CA GLU A 299 18.11 1.89 13.53
C GLU A 299 18.35 1.72 15.05
N ALA A 300 18.21 0.48 15.53
CA ALA A 300 18.61 -0.06 16.83
C ALA A 300 18.93 0.93 17.97
N GLY A 301 18.00 1.08 18.93
CA GLY A 301 18.17 1.96 20.09
C GLY A 301 17.42 1.55 21.37
N GLY A 302 16.94 0.30 21.46
CA GLY A 302 16.22 -0.23 22.61
C GLY A 302 15.99 -1.74 22.49
N GLU A 303 15.85 -2.42 23.64
CA GLU A 303 15.71 -3.88 23.69
C GLU A 303 14.40 -4.33 23.03
N GLY A 304 14.52 -5.21 22.02
CA GLY A 304 13.40 -5.68 21.19
C GLY A 304 13.74 -5.81 19.71
N ASP A 305 14.81 -5.16 19.23
CA ASP A 305 15.23 -5.22 17.83
C ASP A 305 15.83 -6.61 17.50
N SER A 306 15.12 -7.36 16.66
CA SER A 306 15.51 -8.64 16.08
C SER A 306 14.94 -8.71 14.66
N ALA A 307 15.52 -9.52 13.77
CA ALA A 307 15.22 -9.42 12.34
C ALA A 307 13.75 -9.71 12.01
N PRO A 308 13.22 -9.29 10.84
CA PRO A 308 11.83 -9.58 10.44
C PRO A 308 11.46 -11.08 10.38
N GLN A 309 12.44 -11.99 10.42
CA GLN A 309 12.22 -13.43 10.60
C GLN A 309 12.20 -13.83 12.09
N ASP A 310 13.06 -13.25 12.92
CA ASP A 310 13.09 -13.47 14.37
C ASP A 310 11.79 -12.99 15.02
N GLU A 311 11.21 -11.88 14.52
CA GLU A 311 9.86 -11.43 14.90
C GLU A 311 8.83 -12.54 14.70
N ILE A 312 8.78 -13.15 13.51
CA ILE A 312 7.77 -14.18 13.20
C ILE A 312 8.04 -15.48 13.98
N VAL A 313 9.31 -15.87 14.15
CA VAL A 313 9.69 -17.03 14.98
C VAL A 313 9.32 -16.81 16.45
N SER A 314 9.54 -15.60 16.96
CA SER A 314 9.16 -15.19 18.32
C SER A 314 7.64 -15.16 18.49
N VAL A 315 6.90 -14.61 17.52
CA VAL A 315 5.42 -14.64 17.51
C VAL A 315 4.91 -16.08 17.53
N ILE A 316 5.40 -16.96 16.66
CA ILE A 316 4.98 -18.37 16.61
C ILE A 316 5.28 -19.09 17.95
N ALA A 317 6.40 -18.78 18.59
CA ALA A 317 6.72 -19.31 19.92
C ALA A 317 5.76 -18.78 21.01
N GLN A 318 5.42 -17.49 21.00
CA GLN A 318 4.46 -16.88 21.93
C GLN A 318 3.05 -17.47 21.75
N VAL A 319 2.59 -17.64 20.50
CA VAL A 319 1.30 -18.26 20.17
C VAL A 319 1.23 -19.68 20.73
N LYS A 320 2.30 -20.48 20.55
CA LYS A 320 2.39 -21.83 21.13
C LYS A 320 2.41 -21.83 22.66
N ALA A 321 3.03 -20.85 23.30
CA ALA A 321 3.00 -20.71 24.76
C ALA A 321 1.59 -20.40 25.28
N SER A 322 0.86 -19.46 24.67
CA SER A 322 -0.54 -19.17 25.03
C SER A 322 -1.47 -20.39 24.82
N LEU A 323 -1.26 -21.17 23.75
CA LEU A 323 -1.96 -22.44 23.51
C LEU A 323 -1.62 -23.53 24.55
N ALA A 324 -0.43 -23.50 25.15
CA ALA A 324 -0.10 -24.41 26.26
C ALA A 324 -0.83 -23.97 27.54
N GLY A 325 -0.82 -22.67 27.85
CA GLY A 325 -1.54 -22.10 28.98
C GLY A 325 -3.05 -22.35 28.93
N SER A 326 -3.68 -22.28 27.75
CA SER A 326 -5.12 -22.60 27.63
C SER A 326 -5.44 -24.04 28.06
N LEU A 327 -4.58 -25.01 27.76
CA LEU A 327 -4.79 -26.40 28.21
C LEU A 327 -4.56 -26.55 29.73
N GLU A 328 -3.60 -25.81 30.31
CA GLU A 328 -3.36 -25.80 31.76
C GLU A 328 -4.55 -25.20 32.55
N PHE A 329 -5.17 -24.13 32.03
CA PHE A 329 -6.42 -23.60 32.60
C PHE A 329 -7.59 -24.57 32.43
N PHE A 330 -7.68 -25.27 31.29
CA PHE A 330 -8.72 -26.27 31.05
C PHE A 330 -8.63 -27.43 32.05
N ASP A 331 -7.43 -27.96 32.27
CA ASP A 331 -7.17 -29.06 33.21
C ASP A 331 -7.41 -28.67 34.68
N ARG A 332 -7.54 -27.37 34.98
CA ARG A 332 -7.95 -26.81 36.28
C ARG A 332 -9.45 -26.49 36.36
N GLY A 333 -10.23 -26.76 35.33
CA GLY A 333 -11.65 -26.39 35.23
C GLY A 333 -11.92 -24.90 34.98
N ALA A 334 -10.88 -24.10 34.73
CA ALA A 334 -10.98 -22.66 34.45
C ALA A 334 -11.31 -22.42 32.97
N PHE A 335 -12.48 -22.90 32.53
CA PHE A 335 -12.89 -22.92 31.11
C PHE A 335 -12.92 -21.53 30.45
N LYS A 336 -13.21 -20.47 31.21
CA LYS A 336 -13.17 -19.09 30.71
C LYS A 336 -11.72 -18.62 30.50
N ASP A 337 -10.87 -18.71 31.52
CA ASP A 337 -9.47 -18.29 31.42
C ASP A 337 -8.70 -19.11 30.38
N SER A 338 -9.10 -20.38 30.19
CA SER A 338 -8.67 -21.24 29.09
C SER A 338 -9.06 -20.68 27.71
N ALA A 339 -10.33 -20.34 27.51
CA ALA A 339 -10.82 -19.75 26.26
C ALA A 339 -10.22 -18.34 25.98
N ASP A 340 -9.92 -17.57 27.02
CA ASP A 340 -9.30 -16.25 26.92
C ASP A 340 -7.79 -16.38 26.63
N ALA A 341 -7.09 -17.39 27.15
CA ALA A 341 -5.72 -17.72 26.75
C ALA A 341 -5.62 -18.24 25.30
N ALA A 342 -6.65 -18.94 24.80
CA ALA A 342 -6.76 -19.32 23.39
C ALA A 342 -7.06 -18.12 22.47
N LEU A 343 -7.81 -17.11 22.97
CA LEU A 343 -7.98 -15.83 22.29
C LEU A 343 -6.67 -15.04 22.25
N GLU A 344 -5.91 -15.02 23.35
CA GLU A 344 -4.58 -14.41 23.38
C GLU A 344 -3.63 -15.03 22.34
N ALA A 345 -3.69 -16.35 22.15
CA ALA A 345 -2.95 -17.03 21.09
C ALA A 345 -3.36 -16.56 19.68
N TYR A 346 -4.64 -16.30 19.44
CA TYR A 346 -5.14 -15.75 18.17
C TYR A 346 -4.67 -14.31 17.94
N LEU A 347 -4.87 -13.41 18.92
CA LEU A 347 -4.44 -12.01 18.83
C LEU A 347 -2.91 -11.89 18.65
N ARG A 348 -2.14 -12.84 19.22
CA ARG A 348 -0.70 -12.92 18.98
C ARG A 348 -0.36 -13.33 17.55
N TYR A 349 -1.18 -14.17 16.91
CA TYR A 349 -1.03 -14.66 15.52
C TYR A 349 -1.46 -13.62 14.47
N GLU A 350 -2.52 -12.85 14.73
CA GLU A 350 -3.03 -11.74 13.89
C GLU A 350 -1.89 -10.83 13.38
N ARG A 351 -0.93 -10.50 14.25
CA ARG A 351 0.28 -9.70 13.95
C ARG A 351 1.17 -10.24 12.81
N ILE A 352 1.05 -11.52 12.46
CA ILE A 352 1.76 -12.15 11.33
C ILE A 352 0.83 -12.65 10.24
N GLU A 353 -0.49 -12.44 10.36
CA GLU A 353 -1.51 -13.00 9.48
C GLU A 353 -1.37 -12.49 8.04
N ALA A 354 -1.24 -11.18 7.81
CA ALA A 354 -1.02 -10.65 6.45
C ALA A 354 0.24 -11.23 5.75
N ARG A 355 1.25 -11.62 6.54
CA ARG A 355 2.46 -12.30 6.05
C ARG A 355 2.25 -13.79 5.85
N ALA A 356 1.36 -14.42 6.62
CA ALA A 356 0.97 -15.81 6.47
C ALA A 356 -0.02 -16.01 5.31
N ALA A 357 -0.99 -15.13 5.10
CA ALA A 357 -1.87 -15.09 3.94
C ALA A 357 -1.09 -15.00 2.63
N SER A 358 -0.07 -14.13 2.57
CA SER A 358 0.75 -13.93 1.36
C SER A 358 1.84 -15.00 1.13
N LYS A 359 2.13 -15.88 2.09
CA LYS A 359 3.22 -16.88 2.01
C LYS A 359 2.77 -18.34 2.18
N ALA A 360 1.64 -18.57 2.85
CA ALA A 360 1.03 -19.87 3.09
C ALA A 360 -0.52 -19.76 3.21
N PRO A 361 -1.24 -19.29 2.16
CA PRO A 361 -2.68 -19.02 2.19
C PRO A 361 -3.58 -20.24 2.49
N GLU A 362 -3.04 -21.45 2.44
CA GLU A 362 -3.72 -22.69 2.85
C GLU A 362 -3.65 -22.89 4.37
N ASP A 363 -2.49 -22.61 4.97
CA ASP A 363 -2.29 -22.68 6.41
C ASP A 363 -2.95 -21.48 7.12
N ASN A 364 -3.02 -20.30 6.48
CA ASN A 364 -3.73 -19.12 7.01
C ASN A 364 -5.22 -19.41 7.22
N ARG A 365 -5.95 -19.82 6.17
CA ARG A 365 -7.38 -20.17 6.23
C ARG A 365 -7.71 -21.28 7.23
N TYR A 366 -6.78 -22.22 7.43
CA TYR A 366 -6.92 -23.21 8.49
C TYR A 366 -6.79 -22.57 9.89
N LEU A 367 -5.85 -21.65 10.09
CA LEU A 367 -5.62 -21.00 11.38
C LEU A 367 -6.76 -20.02 11.71
N GLU A 368 -7.17 -19.17 10.77
CA GLU A 368 -8.36 -18.29 10.83
C GLU A 368 -9.58 -19.03 11.39
N SER A 369 -9.87 -20.22 10.87
CA SER A 369 -11.03 -21.03 11.28
C SER A 369 -10.79 -21.87 12.53
N ALA A 370 -9.57 -22.36 12.75
CA ALA A 370 -9.26 -23.26 13.88
C ALA A 370 -9.18 -22.54 15.23
N PHE A 371 -8.70 -21.29 15.30
CA PHE A 371 -8.63 -20.55 16.57
C PHE A 371 -10.01 -20.29 17.20
N PRO A 372 -11.03 -19.76 16.48
CA PRO A 372 -12.40 -19.63 16.99
C PRO A 372 -13.01 -20.98 17.38
N LEU A 373 -12.79 -22.04 16.58
CA LEU A 373 -13.29 -23.39 16.88
C LEU A 373 -12.67 -23.99 18.17
N LEU A 374 -11.37 -23.79 18.39
CA LEU A 374 -10.73 -24.15 19.66
C LEU A 374 -11.35 -23.37 20.83
N ARG A 375 -11.49 -22.05 20.70
CA ARG A 375 -12.09 -21.21 21.74
C ARG A 375 -13.53 -21.64 22.08
N ALA A 376 -14.34 -21.96 21.07
CA ALA A 376 -15.70 -22.47 21.27
C ALA A 376 -15.70 -23.80 22.05
N LYS A 377 -14.82 -24.75 21.70
CA LYS A 377 -14.68 -26.03 22.41
C LYS A 377 -14.24 -25.88 23.87
N LEU A 378 -13.37 -24.90 24.15
CA LEU A 378 -12.94 -24.58 25.51
C LEU A 378 -14.11 -24.02 26.35
N LEU A 379 -14.88 -23.06 25.81
CA LEU A 379 -16.07 -22.51 26.47
C LEU A 379 -17.18 -23.56 26.69
N GLN A 380 -17.32 -24.52 25.79
CA GLN A 380 -18.31 -25.61 25.87
C GLN A 380 -17.88 -26.78 26.77
N ALA A 381 -16.72 -26.70 27.44
CA ALA A 381 -16.13 -27.79 28.22
C ALA A 381 -16.02 -29.13 27.44
N ALA A 382 -15.71 -29.04 26.14
CA ALA A 382 -15.68 -30.18 25.22
C ALA A 382 -14.66 -31.25 25.64
N PRO A 383 -14.78 -32.51 25.16
CA PRO A 383 -13.87 -33.59 25.53
C PRO A 383 -12.39 -33.22 25.32
N ARG A 384 -11.56 -33.42 26.36
CA ARG A 384 -10.14 -33.04 26.38
C ARG A 384 -9.35 -33.51 25.15
N ALA A 385 -9.69 -34.68 24.60
CA ALA A 385 -9.09 -35.22 23.38
C ALA A 385 -9.34 -34.33 22.14
N GLU A 386 -10.52 -33.74 22.01
CA GLU A 386 -10.86 -32.83 20.91
C GLU A 386 -10.14 -31.49 21.02
N ILE A 387 -9.98 -30.99 22.24
CA ILE A 387 -9.23 -29.76 22.54
C ILE A 387 -7.75 -29.96 22.19
N ILE A 388 -7.15 -31.08 22.61
CA ILE A 388 -5.78 -31.45 22.24
C ILE A 388 -5.64 -31.60 20.73
N ASN A 389 -6.57 -32.29 20.05
CA ASN A 389 -6.53 -32.42 18.59
C ASN A 389 -6.62 -31.06 17.87
N SER A 390 -7.51 -30.17 18.33
CA SER A 390 -7.66 -28.81 17.78
C SER A 390 -6.40 -27.96 18.00
N LYS A 391 -5.83 -28.00 19.21
CA LYS A 391 -4.57 -27.34 19.58
C LYS A 391 -3.40 -27.85 18.71
N SER A 392 -3.18 -29.16 18.65
CA SER A 392 -2.09 -29.75 17.86
C SER A 392 -2.29 -29.57 16.36
N GLY A 393 -3.54 -29.46 15.90
CA GLY A 393 -3.90 -29.01 14.56
C GLY A 393 -3.29 -27.65 14.25
N ILE A 394 -3.59 -26.63 15.07
CA ILE A 394 -3.06 -25.27 14.99
C ILE A 394 -1.52 -25.26 15.05
N GLU A 395 -0.94 -25.92 16.05
CA GLU A 395 0.52 -25.96 16.26
C GLU A 395 1.28 -26.51 15.03
N ALA A 396 0.74 -27.55 14.38
CA ALA A 396 1.32 -28.13 13.18
C ALA A 396 1.25 -27.21 11.94
N ARG A 397 0.27 -26.29 11.87
CA ARG A 397 0.18 -25.29 10.79
C ARG A 397 1.15 -24.14 11.02
N LEU A 398 1.28 -23.68 12.27
CA LEU A 398 2.30 -22.69 12.65
C LEU A 398 3.73 -23.19 12.32
N ASP A 399 4.02 -24.48 12.51
CA ASP A 399 5.32 -25.05 12.08
C ASP A 399 5.47 -25.15 10.56
N ARG A 400 4.38 -25.33 9.79
CA ARG A 400 4.45 -25.28 8.31
C ARG A 400 4.66 -23.86 7.81
N LEU A 401 3.92 -22.89 8.35
CA LEU A 401 4.09 -21.46 8.09
C LEU A 401 5.55 -21.03 8.32
N ARG A 402 6.17 -21.40 9.45
CA ARG A 402 7.59 -21.15 9.73
C ARG A 402 8.49 -21.70 8.60
N ARG A 403 8.34 -22.98 8.25
CA ARG A 403 9.14 -23.63 7.18
C ARG A 403 8.89 -23.05 5.79
N ALA A 404 7.70 -22.51 5.50
CA ALA A 404 7.40 -21.83 4.25
C ALA A 404 8.12 -20.47 4.16
N LEU A 405 8.12 -19.72 5.26
CA LEU A 405 8.86 -18.45 5.39
C LEU A 405 10.37 -18.67 5.23
N ASP A 406 10.95 -19.62 5.97
CA ASP A 406 12.38 -19.97 5.92
C ASP A 406 12.85 -20.33 4.49
N ARG A 407 11.99 -21.01 3.71
CA ARG A 407 12.27 -21.33 2.29
C ARG A 407 12.26 -20.09 1.40
N SER A 408 11.36 -19.14 1.64
CA SER A 408 11.26 -17.90 0.84
C SER A 408 12.45 -16.94 1.05
N SER A 409 13.16 -17.08 2.17
CA SER A 409 14.43 -16.39 2.47
C SER A 409 15.70 -17.14 2.02
N SER A 410 15.57 -18.31 1.39
CA SER A 410 16.72 -19.18 1.11
C SER A 410 17.79 -18.50 0.25
N PRO A 411 19.08 -18.51 0.66
CA PRO A 411 20.20 -18.02 -0.14
C PRO A 411 20.21 -18.51 -1.59
N ALA A 412 19.88 -19.78 -1.82
CA ALA A 412 19.83 -20.35 -3.16
C ALA A 412 18.71 -19.74 -4.02
N VAL A 413 17.54 -19.43 -3.43
CA VAL A 413 16.42 -18.80 -4.15
C VAL A 413 16.76 -17.37 -4.50
N ALA A 414 17.30 -16.60 -3.56
CA ALA A 414 17.74 -15.22 -3.81
C ALA A 414 18.86 -15.13 -4.86
N PHE A 415 19.83 -16.06 -4.81
CA PHE A 415 20.89 -16.17 -5.82
C PHE A 415 20.31 -16.46 -7.21
N LEU A 416 19.43 -17.48 -7.32
CA LEU A 416 18.82 -17.88 -8.59
C LEU A 416 17.88 -16.81 -9.16
N GLN A 417 17.11 -16.11 -8.32
CA GLN A 417 16.28 -14.97 -8.75
C GLN A 417 17.15 -13.86 -9.34
N SER A 418 18.19 -13.43 -8.62
CA SER A 418 19.15 -12.43 -9.13
C SER A 418 19.77 -12.88 -10.46
N LEU A 419 20.36 -14.07 -10.48
CA LEU A 419 20.97 -14.66 -11.67
C LEU A 419 20.00 -14.72 -12.87
N THR A 420 18.73 -15.07 -12.63
CA THR A 420 17.71 -15.16 -13.69
C THR A 420 17.29 -13.80 -14.23
N ILE A 421 17.17 -12.77 -13.37
CA ILE A 421 16.84 -11.39 -13.80
C ILE A 421 17.91 -10.88 -14.76
N ILE A 422 19.18 -10.84 -14.33
CA ILE A 422 20.25 -10.32 -15.20
C ILE A 422 20.40 -11.17 -16.48
N LEU A 423 20.23 -12.50 -16.40
CA LEU A 423 20.29 -13.38 -17.57
C LEU A 423 19.17 -13.13 -18.59
N ARG A 424 17.94 -12.79 -18.17
CA ARG A 424 16.87 -12.47 -19.13
C ARG A 424 17.18 -11.16 -19.84
N GLU A 425 17.17 -10.06 -19.09
CA GLU A 425 17.12 -8.73 -19.73
C GLU A 425 18.45 -8.43 -20.45
N GLY A 426 19.57 -8.88 -19.88
CA GLY A 426 20.89 -8.77 -20.50
C GLY A 426 21.08 -9.66 -21.74
N PHE A 427 20.36 -10.77 -21.87
CA PHE A 427 20.37 -11.60 -23.07
C PHE A 427 19.58 -10.95 -24.22
N GLU A 428 18.43 -10.33 -23.93
CA GLU A 428 17.66 -9.59 -24.95
C GLU A 428 18.46 -8.38 -25.46
N ALA A 429 19.13 -7.62 -24.57
CA ALA A 429 20.09 -6.58 -24.95
C ALA A 429 21.25 -7.11 -25.81
N ILE A 430 21.86 -8.25 -25.42
CA ILE A 430 22.94 -8.89 -26.17
C ILE A 430 22.50 -9.32 -27.57
N LEU A 431 21.30 -9.86 -27.74
CA LEU A 431 20.80 -10.27 -29.06
C LEU A 431 20.63 -9.09 -30.02
N ILE A 432 20.10 -7.96 -29.54
CA ILE A 432 19.93 -6.76 -30.37
C ILE A 432 21.29 -6.19 -30.77
N ILE A 433 22.23 -6.06 -29.82
CA ILE A 433 23.59 -5.58 -30.09
C ILE A 433 24.35 -6.55 -31.02
N ALA A 434 24.24 -7.87 -30.82
CA ALA A 434 24.84 -8.86 -31.70
C ALA A 434 24.27 -8.81 -33.12
N ALA A 435 22.95 -8.59 -33.27
CA ALA A 435 22.32 -8.42 -34.58
C ALA A 435 22.84 -7.15 -35.30
N LEU A 436 22.97 -6.02 -34.59
CA LEU A 436 23.55 -4.78 -35.14
C LEU A 436 25.02 -4.94 -35.53
N ILE A 437 25.82 -5.65 -34.72
CA ILE A 437 27.23 -5.95 -35.01
C ILE A 437 27.37 -6.89 -36.23
N ALA A 438 26.59 -7.97 -36.28
CA ALA A 438 26.60 -8.92 -37.39
C ALA A 438 26.13 -8.28 -38.70
N TYR A 439 25.13 -7.40 -38.62
CA TYR A 439 24.70 -6.57 -39.74
C TYR A 439 25.84 -5.66 -40.24
N LEU A 440 26.43 -4.83 -39.37
CA LEU A 440 27.50 -3.90 -39.76
C LEU A 440 28.72 -4.60 -40.36
N LYS A 441 29.11 -5.76 -39.81
CA LYS A 441 30.17 -6.61 -40.40
C LYS A 441 29.81 -7.10 -41.80
N ARG A 442 28.59 -7.61 -42.01
CA ARG A 442 28.13 -8.11 -43.32
C ARG A 442 27.92 -6.99 -44.35
N ALA A 443 27.70 -5.76 -43.90
CA ALA A 443 27.63 -4.57 -44.74
C ALA A 443 28.99 -3.88 -44.97
N GLY A 444 30.12 -4.50 -44.58
CA GLY A 444 31.47 -3.93 -44.71
C GLY A 444 31.81 -2.78 -43.75
N HIS A 445 30.81 -2.19 -43.08
CA HIS A 445 30.94 -1.04 -42.19
C HIS A 445 31.40 -1.39 -40.77
N ALA A 446 32.53 -2.10 -40.66
CA ALA A 446 33.16 -2.41 -39.38
C ALA A 446 33.64 -1.15 -38.62
N ASP A 447 33.88 -0.04 -39.33
CA ASP A 447 34.20 1.28 -38.78
C ASP A 447 33.10 1.82 -37.84
N LYS A 448 31.83 1.64 -38.24
CA LYS A 448 30.65 2.17 -37.52
C LYS A 448 30.34 1.41 -36.22
N LEU A 449 31.00 0.28 -35.95
CA LEU A 449 30.82 -0.51 -34.72
C LEU A 449 31.09 0.31 -33.45
N ARG A 450 32.02 1.28 -33.50
CA ARG A 450 32.31 2.19 -32.38
C ARG A 450 31.08 3.01 -31.97
N THR A 451 30.19 3.34 -32.90
CA THR A 451 28.97 4.12 -32.63
C THR A 451 27.89 3.27 -31.96
N VAL A 452 27.79 1.98 -32.31
CA VAL A 452 26.92 1.01 -31.61
C VAL A 452 27.36 0.82 -30.16
N TYR A 453 28.66 0.63 -29.90
CA TYR A 453 29.18 0.51 -28.53
C TYR A 453 29.01 1.78 -27.70
N ARG A 454 29.19 2.97 -28.31
CA ARG A 454 28.90 4.26 -27.63
C ARG A 454 27.42 4.39 -27.28
N GLY A 455 26.52 4.01 -28.18
CA GLY A 455 25.08 3.98 -27.93
C GLY A 455 24.73 3.07 -26.75
N ALA A 456 25.20 1.83 -26.78
CA ALA A 456 25.01 0.86 -25.69
C ALA A 456 25.51 1.37 -24.33
N ALA A 457 26.73 1.95 -24.27
CA ALA A 457 27.30 2.50 -23.04
C ALA A 457 26.49 3.69 -22.49
N LEU A 458 26.02 4.58 -23.36
CA LEU A 458 25.09 5.66 -22.99
C LEU A 458 23.76 5.12 -22.48
N GLY A 459 23.27 4.00 -23.04
CA GLY A 459 22.05 3.32 -22.61
C GLY A 459 22.14 2.87 -21.16
N VAL A 460 23.22 2.13 -20.80
CA VAL A 460 23.48 1.71 -19.41
C VAL A 460 23.55 2.92 -18.46
N ALA A 461 24.31 3.96 -18.84
CA ALA A 461 24.46 5.16 -18.02
C ALA A 461 23.10 5.87 -17.80
N ALA A 462 22.27 5.95 -18.84
CA ALA A 462 20.93 6.50 -18.75
C ALA A 462 20.00 5.65 -17.86
N SER A 463 20.04 4.31 -17.94
CA SER A 463 19.21 3.45 -17.06
C SER A 463 19.51 3.69 -15.58
N PHE A 464 20.79 3.77 -15.20
CA PHE A 464 21.19 4.11 -13.83
C PHE A 464 20.80 5.54 -13.44
N ALA A 465 20.97 6.52 -14.33
CA ALA A 465 20.59 7.91 -14.07
C ALA A 465 19.08 8.09 -13.87
N THR A 466 18.25 7.49 -14.73
CA THR A 466 16.78 7.49 -14.59
C THR A 466 16.35 6.81 -13.30
N ALA A 467 16.95 5.67 -12.95
CA ALA A 467 16.63 4.97 -11.70
C ALA A 467 17.02 5.77 -10.44
N TRP A 468 18.17 6.43 -10.45
CA TRP A 468 18.60 7.33 -9.37
C TRP A 468 17.67 8.55 -9.24
N ALA A 469 17.29 9.16 -10.36
CA ALA A 469 16.33 10.25 -10.39
C ALA A 469 14.95 9.81 -9.86
N ALA A 470 14.44 8.65 -10.28
CA ALA A 470 13.19 8.09 -9.79
C ALA A 470 13.21 7.89 -8.26
N GLN A 471 14.27 7.27 -7.71
CA GLN A 471 14.44 7.15 -6.26
C GLN A 471 14.48 8.51 -5.54
N ARG A 472 15.04 9.55 -6.17
CA ARG A 472 15.15 10.89 -5.57
C ARG A 472 13.86 11.71 -5.64
N PHE A 473 13.04 11.55 -6.68
CA PHE A 473 11.79 12.29 -6.88
C PHE A 473 10.56 11.60 -6.28
N LEU A 474 10.43 10.27 -6.41
CA LEU A 474 9.28 9.52 -5.87
C LEU A 474 9.22 9.57 -4.32
N ARG A 475 10.37 9.75 -3.65
CA ARG A 475 10.47 9.96 -2.20
C ARG A 475 9.94 11.30 -1.69
N THR A 476 9.73 12.29 -2.56
CA THR A 476 9.25 13.64 -2.15
C THR A 476 7.76 13.87 -2.35
N SER A 477 7.04 12.95 -3.00
CA SER A 477 5.66 13.16 -3.46
C SER A 477 4.70 12.06 -3.00
N ALA A 478 4.65 11.80 -1.69
CA ALA A 478 3.83 10.74 -1.08
C ALA A 478 2.31 10.86 -1.35
N LEU A 479 1.82 12.04 -1.74
CA LEU A 479 0.40 12.30 -2.01
C LEU A 479 -0.12 11.72 -3.35
N ASN A 480 0.75 11.28 -4.26
CA ASN A 480 0.37 10.78 -5.60
C ASN A 480 0.93 9.37 -5.93
N GLN A 481 1.39 8.59 -4.95
CA GLN A 481 2.15 7.36 -5.24
C GLN A 481 1.31 6.27 -5.92
N GLU A 482 0.10 5.97 -5.44
CA GLU A 482 -0.79 4.93 -6.03
C GLU A 482 -1.29 5.31 -7.42
N SER A 483 -1.68 6.56 -7.64
CA SER A 483 -2.11 7.03 -8.97
C SER A 483 -0.97 7.03 -9.99
N LEU A 484 0.26 7.38 -9.56
CA LEU A 484 1.45 7.26 -10.41
C LEU A 484 1.81 5.79 -10.70
N GLU A 485 1.74 4.89 -9.72
CA GLU A 485 2.01 3.47 -9.92
C GLU A 485 1.00 2.84 -10.88
N GLY A 486 -0.30 3.12 -10.70
CA GLY A 486 -1.36 2.71 -11.62
C GLY A 486 -1.16 3.22 -13.05
N VAL A 487 -0.91 4.52 -13.24
CA VAL A 487 -0.62 5.11 -14.57
C VAL A 487 0.63 4.49 -15.20
N VAL A 488 1.70 4.27 -14.44
CA VAL A 488 2.94 3.65 -14.94
C VAL A 488 2.72 2.19 -15.33
N MET A 489 1.94 1.42 -14.56
CA MET A 489 1.58 0.05 -14.93
C MET A 489 0.73 -0.02 -16.21
N LEU A 490 -0.22 0.89 -16.41
CA LEU A 490 -1.02 0.94 -17.64
C LEU A 490 -0.20 1.39 -18.86
N ALA A 491 0.71 2.36 -18.69
CA ALA A 491 1.66 2.74 -19.73
C ALA A 491 2.59 1.57 -20.10
N ALA A 492 3.11 0.85 -19.11
CA ALA A 492 3.90 -0.35 -19.31
C ALA A 492 3.10 -1.47 -19.99
N ALA A 493 1.84 -1.70 -19.62
CA ALA A 493 0.97 -2.68 -20.26
C ALA A 493 0.74 -2.36 -21.74
N ALA A 494 0.50 -1.10 -22.09
CA ALA A 494 0.34 -0.66 -23.48
C ALA A 494 1.64 -0.85 -24.31
N VAL A 495 2.80 -0.50 -23.75
CA VAL A 495 4.10 -0.69 -24.40
C VAL A 495 4.44 -2.18 -24.56
N LEU A 496 4.26 -3.00 -23.52
CA LEU A 496 4.50 -4.44 -23.56
C LEU A 496 3.57 -5.14 -24.55
N PHE A 497 2.29 -4.75 -24.62
CA PHE A 497 1.35 -5.25 -25.63
C PHE A 497 1.79 -4.88 -27.06
N TYR A 498 2.18 -3.61 -27.29
CA TYR A 498 2.68 -3.17 -28.60
C TYR A 498 3.95 -3.93 -29.03
N VAL A 499 4.94 -4.08 -28.15
CA VAL A 499 6.18 -4.83 -28.43
C VAL A 499 5.88 -6.31 -28.65
N SER A 500 5.05 -6.93 -27.81
CA SER A 500 4.59 -8.31 -27.97
C SER A 500 3.95 -8.53 -29.34
N PHE A 501 2.99 -7.68 -29.73
CA PHE A 501 2.33 -7.80 -31.03
C PHE A 501 3.29 -7.56 -32.21
N TRP A 502 4.22 -6.59 -32.08
CA TRP A 502 5.25 -6.32 -33.09
C TRP A 502 6.16 -7.54 -33.32
N LEU A 503 6.59 -8.23 -32.26
CA LEU A 503 7.39 -9.45 -32.35
C LEU A 503 6.62 -10.59 -33.05
N LEU A 504 5.35 -10.79 -32.71
CA LEU A 504 4.48 -11.77 -33.39
C LEU A 504 4.31 -11.45 -34.89
N ALA A 505 4.05 -10.19 -35.22
CA ALA A 505 3.91 -9.73 -36.61
C ALA A 505 5.22 -9.80 -37.43
N LYS A 506 6.37 -10.03 -36.78
CA LYS A 506 7.70 -10.19 -37.40
C LYS A 506 8.28 -11.61 -37.28
N ALA A 507 7.55 -12.56 -36.68
CA ALA A 507 8.02 -13.94 -36.47
C ALA A 507 8.21 -14.77 -37.77
N GLU A 508 7.75 -14.26 -38.93
CA GLU A 508 7.98 -14.84 -40.25
C GLU A 508 9.33 -14.40 -40.83
N ALA A 509 10.25 -15.35 -40.98
CA ALA A 509 11.66 -15.10 -41.29
C ALA A 509 11.92 -14.37 -42.63
N GLU A 510 11.01 -14.48 -43.59
CA GLU A 510 11.11 -13.83 -44.90
C GLU A 510 10.77 -12.34 -44.83
N LYS A 511 9.73 -11.97 -44.07
CA LYS A 511 9.35 -10.57 -43.81
C LYS A 511 10.39 -9.85 -42.96
N TRP A 512 11.13 -10.57 -42.11
CA TRP A 512 12.34 -10.04 -41.46
C TRP A 512 13.45 -9.77 -42.49
N ARG A 513 13.75 -10.72 -43.38
CA ARG A 513 14.76 -10.56 -44.45
C ARG A 513 14.44 -9.47 -45.47
N SER A 514 13.17 -9.14 -45.73
CA SER A 514 12.81 -7.99 -46.59
C SER A 514 12.83 -6.68 -45.82
N PHE A 515 12.26 -6.62 -44.61
CA PHE A 515 12.26 -5.42 -43.76
C PHE A 515 13.68 -4.92 -43.46
N ILE A 516 14.60 -5.82 -43.10
CA ILE A 516 16.01 -5.50 -42.88
C ILE A 516 16.62 -4.92 -44.17
N ARG A 517 16.44 -5.55 -45.34
CA ARG A 517 16.95 -5.04 -46.63
C ARG A 517 16.37 -3.68 -47.04
N GLY A 518 15.10 -3.43 -46.75
CA GLY A 518 14.45 -2.15 -47.06
C GLY A 518 14.99 -0.98 -46.21
N GLN A 519 15.10 -1.16 -44.89
CA GLN A 519 15.72 -0.14 -44.03
C GLN A 519 17.24 0.02 -44.29
N LEU A 520 17.91 -1.05 -44.74
CA LEU A 520 19.33 -1.06 -45.12
C LEU A 520 19.66 0.01 -46.17
N GLN A 521 18.92 0.02 -47.28
CA GLN A 521 19.27 0.82 -48.46
C GLN A 521 19.03 2.31 -48.22
N GLY A 522 17.92 2.68 -47.58
CA GLY A 522 17.62 4.07 -47.23
C GLY A 522 18.58 4.67 -46.19
N ALA A 523 19.18 3.86 -45.32
CA ALA A 523 20.04 4.37 -44.25
C ALA A 523 21.45 4.81 -44.71
N LEU A 524 21.95 4.31 -45.84
CA LEU A 524 23.38 4.42 -46.19
C LEU A 524 23.86 5.85 -46.53
N GLY A 525 22.96 6.77 -46.86
CA GLY A 525 23.27 8.19 -47.07
C GLY A 525 23.59 8.93 -45.76
N SER A 526 24.88 9.01 -45.41
CA SER A 526 25.57 9.83 -44.37
C SER A 526 25.03 9.88 -42.93
N GLY A 527 23.73 9.79 -42.65
CA GLY A 527 23.13 9.76 -41.31
C GLY A 527 23.14 8.39 -40.60
N SER A 528 23.44 7.30 -41.33
CA SER A 528 23.30 5.90 -40.86
C SER A 528 23.87 5.62 -39.47
N ALA A 529 25.04 6.18 -39.14
CA ALA A 529 25.77 5.81 -37.95
C ALA A 529 25.08 6.29 -36.66
N ALA A 530 24.50 7.50 -36.68
CA ALA A 530 23.78 8.05 -35.53
C ALA A 530 22.52 7.24 -35.22
N MET A 531 21.75 6.84 -36.24
CA MET A 531 20.55 6.01 -36.08
C MET A 531 20.88 4.63 -35.51
N LEU A 532 21.98 3.99 -35.94
CA LEU A 532 22.43 2.71 -35.40
C LEU A 532 22.94 2.83 -33.95
N GLY A 533 23.61 3.93 -33.60
CA GLY A 533 23.95 4.26 -32.22
C GLY A 533 22.72 4.51 -31.34
N PHE A 534 21.71 5.20 -31.86
CA PHE A 534 20.46 5.47 -31.15
C PHE A 534 19.60 4.21 -30.95
N ALA A 535 19.56 3.30 -31.94
CA ALA A 535 18.93 1.99 -31.79
C ALA A 535 19.61 1.14 -30.71
N ALA A 536 20.96 1.14 -30.68
CA ALA A 536 21.73 0.48 -29.63
C ALA A 536 21.52 1.11 -28.24
N PHE A 537 21.41 2.45 -28.19
CA PHE A 537 21.05 3.19 -26.97
C PHE A 537 19.67 2.80 -26.46
N LEU A 538 18.62 2.89 -27.28
CA LEU A 538 17.24 2.61 -26.86
C LEU A 538 17.07 1.18 -26.36
N ALA A 539 17.66 0.20 -27.06
CA ALA A 539 17.62 -1.20 -26.65
C ALA A 539 18.25 -1.40 -25.26
N VAL A 540 19.50 -0.97 -25.08
CA VAL A 540 20.22 -1.17 -23.82
C VAL A 540 19.64 -0.31 -22.69
N TYR A 541 19.11 0.88 -23.00
CA TYR A 541 18.40 1.74 -22.05
C TYR A 541 17.13 1.06 -21.50
N ARG A 542 16.31 0.48 -22.39
CA ARG A 542 15.09 -0.24 -22.02
C ARG A 542 15.41 -1.44 -21.13
N GLU A 543 16.18 -2.41 -21.63
CA GLU A 543 16.42 -3.64 -20.88
C GLU A 543 17.19 -3.35 -19.57
N GLY A 544 18.07 -2.34 -19.58
CA GLY A 544 18.76 -1.86 -18.38
C GLY A 544 17.84 -1.16 -17.36
N PHE A 545 16.79 -0.47 -17.80
CA PHE A 545 15.79 0.14 -16.93
C PHE A 545 14.89 -0.94 -16.29
N GLU A 546 14.39 -1.89 -17.10
CA GLU A 546 13.62 -3.04 -16.62
C GLU A 546 14.46 -3.88 -15.62
N THR A 547 15.74 -4.14 -15.93
CA THR A 547 16.71 -4.78 -15.01
C THR A 547 16.75 -4.07 -13.66
N VAL A 548 16.96 -2.75 -13.64
CA VAL A 548 17.14 -2.00 -12.39
C VAL A 548 15.85 -1.96 -11.56
N LEU A 549 14.66 -1.94 -12.19
CA LEU A 549 13.38 -2.07 -11.47
C LEU A 549 13.22 -3.46 -10.83
N PHE A 550 13.51 -4.55 -11.55
CA PHE A 550 13.45 -5.90 -10.97
C PHE A 550 14.44 -6.09 -9.81
N TYR A 551 15.64 -5.50 -9.90
CA TYR A 551 16.59 -5.50 -8.78
C TYR A 551 16.15 -4.64 -7.59
N GLN A 552 15.49 -3.50 -7.83
CA GLN A 552 14.89 -2.71 -6.74
C GLN A 552 13.77 -3.48 -6.03
N ALA A 553 12.91 -4.17 -6.77
CA ALA A 553 11.87 -5.02 -6.18
C ALA A 553 12.46 -6.18 -5.35
N LEU A 554 13.48 -6.88 -5.89
CA LEU A 554 14.16 -7.99 -5.18
C LEU A 554 14.86 -7.52 -3.89
N LEU A 555 15.46 -6.32 -3.89
CA LEU A 555 16.16 -5.75 -2.74
C LEU A 555 15.24 -4.98 -1.76
N GLY A 556 14.02 -4.64 -2.18
CA GLY A 556 13.04 -3.89 -1.39
C GLY A 556 12.04 -4.77 -0.64
N PHE A 557 11.44 -5.76 -1.32
CA PHE A 557 10.38 -6.60 -0.74
C PHE A 557 10.89 -7.82 0.03
N ALA A 558 12.14 -8.22 -0.17
CA ALA A 558 12.72 -9.40 0.46
C ALA A 558 13.82 -9.00 1.46
N ALA A 559 13.75 -9.53 2.69
CA ALA A 559 14.76 -9.35 3.73
C ALA A 559 16.03 -10.19 3.45
N VAL A 560 16.59 -9.99 2.26
CA VAL A 560 17.61 -10.85 1.65
C VAL A 560 18.99 -10.25 1.79
N ASN A 561 19.98 -11.11 2.04
CA ASN A 561 21.38 -10.71 2.10
C ASN A 561 21.86 -10.16 0.74
N LYS A 562 22.20 -8.86 0.73
CA LYS A 562 22.65 -8.12 -0.45
C LYS A 562 23.88 -8.76 -1.13
N ALA A 563 24.75 -9.42 -0.38
CA ALA A 563 25.92 -10.12 -0.94
C ALA A 563 25.53 -11.35 -1.79
N ILE A 564 24.44 -12.03 -1.44
CA ILE A 564 23.92 -13.18 -2.20
C ILE A 564 23.24 -12.71 -3.50
N VAL A 565 22.52 -11.58 -3.46
CA VAL A 565 21.98 -10.94 -4.66
C VAL A 565 23.11 -10.47 -5.59
N LEU A 566 24.16 -9.85 -5.03
CA LEU A 566 25.36 -9.46 -5.79
C LEU A 566 26.08 -10.67 -6.40
N ALA A 567 26.22 -11.78 -5.67
CA ALA A 567 26.82 -13.01 -6.20
C ALA A 567 26.01 -13.57 -7.38
N GLY A 568 24.67 -13.57 -7.30
CA GLY A 568 23.80 -13.97 -8.42
C GLY A 568 23.94 -13.05 -9.64
N PHE A 569 24.04 -11.73 -9.42
CA PHE A 569 24.25 -10.74 -10.49
C PHE A 569 25.59 -10.96 -11.18
N LEU A 570 26.67 -11.13 -10.42
CA LEU A 570 28.02 -11.34 -10.98
C LEU A 570 28.13 -12.68 -11.72
N ALA A 571 27.51 -13.75 -11.20
CA ALA A 571 27.47 -15.05 -11.86
C ALA A 571 26.66 -15.01 -13.17
N GLY A 572 25.49 -14.35 -13.17
CA GLY A 572 24.68 -14.15 -14.36
C GLY A 572 25.39 -13.27 -15.41
N ALA A 573 26.02 -12.17 -14.98
CA ALA A 573 26.80 -11.29 -15.86
C ALA A 573 28.03 -12.00 -16.47
N ALA A 574 28.71 -12.87 -15.72
CA ALA A 574 29.78 -13.71 -16.26
C ALA A 574 29.27 -14.69 -17.32
N LEU A 575 28.11 -15.32 -17.09
CA LEU A 575 27.47 -16.21 -18.07
C LEU A 575 26.97 -15.44 -19.30
N LEU A 576 26.46 -14.22 -19.16
CA LEU A 576 26.17 -13.33 -20.30
C LEU A 576 27.42 -13.02 -21.13
N ALA A 577 28.56 -12.74 -20.49
CA ALA A 577 29.81 -12.50 -21.19
C ALA A 577 30.26 -13.74 -22.00
N VAL A 578 30.09 -14.94 -21.44
CA VAL A 578 30.32 -16.21 -22.17
C VAL A 578 29.35 -16.38 -23.35
N LEU A 579 28.06 -16.07 -23.17
CA LEU A 579 27.06 -16.14 -24.23
C LEU A 579 27.34 -15.13 -25.36
N PHE A 580 27.71 -13.89 -25.03
CA PHE A 580 28.12 -12.88 -26.00
C PHE A 580 29.35 -13.30 -26.79
N VAL A 581 30.39 -13.83 -26.13
CA VAL A 581 31.59 -14.34 -26.80
C VAL A 581 31.26 -15.56 -27.68
N SER A 582 30.35 -16.42 -27.24
CA SER A 582 29.83 -17.54 -28.04
C SER A 582 29.15 -17.04 -29.32
N PHE A 583 28.18 -16.11 -29.23
CA PHE A 583 27.53 -15.53 -30.42
C PHE A 583 28.47 -14.73 -31.32
N TYR A 584 29.51 -14.12 -30.75
CA TYR A 584 30.51 -13.36 -31.52
C TYR A 584 31.48 -14.26 -32.32
N ARG A 585 31.69 -15.51 -31.89
CA ARG A 585 32.63 -16.48 -32.50
C ARG A 585 31.95 -17.62 -33.26
N LEU A 586 30.76 -18.03 -32.85
CA LEU A 586 30.00 -19.14 -33.42
C LEU A 586 28.73 -18.54 -34.06
N GLU A 587 28.52 -18.75 -35.37
CA GLU A 587 27.29 -18.34 -36.07
C GLU A 587 26.09 -19.26 -35.70
N VAL A 588 25.74 -19.32 -34.42
CA VAL A 588 24.67 -20.16 -33.89
C VAL A 588 23.34 -19.73 -34.50
N ARG A 589 22.77 -20.58 -35.35
CA ARG A 589 21.47 -20.36 -36.01
C ARG A 589 20.32 -20.59 -35.03
N ILE A 590 20.03 -19.58 -34.19
CA ILE A 590 18.86 -19.57 -33.31
C ILE A 590 17.58 -19.75 -34.17
N PRO A 591 16.62 -20.63 -33.77
CA PRO A 591 15.32 -20.73 -34.42
C PRO A 591 14.46 -19.49 -34.09
N MET A 592 14.70 -18.39 -34.82
CA MET A 592 14.12 -17.06 -34.57
C MET A 592 12.61 -17.06 -34.37
N ARG A 593 11.86 -17.91 -35.10
CA ARG A 593 10.40 -18.03 -34.97
C ARG A 593 9.99 -18.52 -33.57
N THR A 594 10.65 -19.56 -33.06
CA THR A 594 10.37 -20.10 -31.72
C THR A 594 10.74 -19.09 -30.64
N PHE A 595 11.87 -18.39 -30.81
CA PHE A 595 12.29 -17.32 -29.91
C PHE A 595 11.26 -16.17 -29.85
N PHE A 596 10.89 -15.59 -31.00
CA PHE A 596 9.95 -14.46 -31.03
C PHE A 596 8.54 -14.82 -30.57
N VAL A 597 8.06 -16.03 -30.81
CA VAL A 597 6.75 -16.48 -30.29
C VAL A 597 6.80 -16.67 -28.78
N ALA A 598 7.88 -17.24 -28.24
CA ALA A 598 8.04 -17.45 -26.80
C ALA A 598 8.19 -16.13 -26.03
N THR A 599 9.05 -15.21 -26.48
CA THR A 599 9.23 -13.90 -25.82
C THR A 599 7.97 -13.03 -25.97
N SER A 600 7.35 -13.00 -27.15
CA SER A 600 6.09 -12.29 -27.34
C SER A 600 4.97 -12.78 -26.41
N GLY A 601 4.79 -14.10 -26.26
CA GLY A 601 3.81 -14.67 -25.34
C GLY A 601 4.09 -14.33 -23.87
N MET A 602 5.37 -14.29 -23.48
CA MET A 602 5.81 -13.86 -22.14
C MET A 602 5.51 -12.37 -21.90
N LEU A 603 5.85 -11.50 -22.85
CA LEU A 603 5.57 -10.05 -22.77
C LEU A 603 4.06 -9.77 -22.77
N TYR A 604 3.26 -10.57 -23.50
CA TYR A 604 1.80 -10.48 -23.47
C TYR A 604 1.24 -10.84 -22.09
N ALA A 605 1.73 -11.90 -21.45
CA ALA A 605 1.31 -12.30 -20.11
C ALA A 605 1.65 -11.23 -19.04
N LEU A 606 2.79 -10.54 -19.21
CA LEU A 606 3.16 -9.39 -18.38
C LEU A 606 2.23 -8.19 -18.64
N ALA A 607 1.95 -7.85 -19.90
CA ALA A 607 1.00 -6.79 -20.26
C ALA A 607 -0.40 -7.03 -19.68
N PHE A 608 -0.89 -8.28 -19.75
CA PHE A 608 -2.17 -8.71 -19.18
C PHE A 608 -2.20 -8.54 -17.66
N SER A 609 -1.13 -8.95 -16.96
CA SER A 609 -1.02 -8.80 -15.49
C SER A 609 -0.91 -7.32 -15.07
N PHE A 610 -0.13 -6.51 -15.80
CA PHE A 610 0.04 -5.08 -15.53
C PHE A 610 -1.22 -4.26 -15.83
N MET A 611 -2.03 -4.64 -16.84
CA MET A 611 -3.33 -4.01 -17.10
C MET A 611 -4.28 -4.15 -15.91
N GLY A 612 -4.42 -5.38 -15.38
CA GLY A 612 -5.30 -5.65 -14.24
C GLY A 612 -4.81 -5.00 -12.94
N ARG A 613 -3.50 -5.04 -12.66
CA ARG A 613 -2.91 -4.33 -11.51
C ARG A 613 -3.01 -2.82 -11.65
N GLY A 614 -2.65 -2.25 -12.80
CA GLY A 614 -2.69 -0.79 -13.00
C GLY A 614 -4.09 -0.21 -12.82
N LEU A 615 -5.13 -0.92 -13.27
CA LEU A 615 -6.52 -0.55 -12.98
C LEU A 615 -6.88 -0.71 -11.50
N HIS A 616 -6.36 -1.73 -10.80
CA HIS A 616 -6.58 -1.92 -9.37
C HIS A 616 -5.93 -0.81 -8.51
N GLU A 617 -4.70 -0.40 -8.81
CA GLU A 617 -4.06 0.73 -8.11
C GLU A 617 -4.80 2.06 -8.38
N LEU A 618 -5.37 2.25 -9.58
CA LEU A 618 -6.23 3.39 -9.88
C LEU A 618 -7.61 3.32 -9.20
N GLN A 619 -8.12 2.13 -8.89
CA GLN A 619 -9.29 1.96 -8.01
C GLN A 619 -8.94 2.34 -6.56
N GLY A 620 -7.77 1.93 -6.06
CA GLY A 620 -7.26 2.35 -4.75
C GLY A 620 -7.06 3.87 -4.64
N ALA A 621 -6.58 4.51 -5.71
CA ALA A 621 -6.44 5.96 -5.81
C ALA A 621 -7.76 6.72 -6.08
N GLY A 622 -8.90 6.02 -6.23
CA GLY A 622 -10.21 6.63 -6.52
C GLY A 622 -10.36 7.25 -7.91
N TRP A 623 -9.46 6.95 -8.85
CA TRP A 623 -9.50 7.45 -10.24
C TRP A 623 -10.36 6.57 -11.16
N VAL A 624 -10.56 5.30 -10.80
CA VAL A 624 -11.38 4.33 -11.51
C VAL A 624 -12.45 3.81 -10.55
N SER A 625 -13.69 3.72 -11.02
CA SER A 625 -14.81 3.16 -10.24
C SER A 625 -14.51 1.73 -9.79
N LEU A 626 -15.08 1.31 -8.66
CA LEU A 626 -14.89 -0.02 -8.09
C LEU A 626 -16.25 -0.71 -7.99
N HIS A 627 -16.57 -1.56 -8.96
CA HIS A 627 -17.78 -2.39 -8.94
C HIS A 627 -17.40 -3.86 -8.66
N PRO A 628 -17.61 -4.37 -7.42
CA PRO A 628 -17.21 -5.73 -7.04
C PRO A 628 -17.94 -6.82 -7.82
N PHE A 629 -17.21 -7.85 -8.26
CA PHE A 629 -17.76 -9.04 -8.90
C PHE A 629 -17.62 -10.26 -7.98
N VAL A 630 -18.60 -10.40 -7.08
CA VAL A 630 -18.62 -11.28 -5.89
C VAL A 630 -18.35 -12.77 -6.18
N TRP A 631 -18.56 -13.23 -7.41
CA TRP A 631 -18.39 -14.64 -7.80
C TRP A 631 -16.97 -15.01 -8.26
N MET A 632 -16.05 -14.06 -8.38
CA MET A 632 -14.67 -14.32 -8.82
C MET A 632 -13.67 -14.29 -7.68
N ARG A 633 -12.70 -15.22 -7.73
CA ARG A 633 -11.56 -15.27 -6.82
C ARG A 633 -10.38 -14.48 -7.37
N GLU A 634 -9.73 -13.71 -6.51
CA GLU A 634 -8.51 -12.97 -6.78
C GLU A 634 -7.38 -13.89 -7.29
N LEU A 635 -6.65 -13.48 -8.33
CA LEU A 635 -5.40 -14.13 -8.76
C LEU A 635 -4.32 -13.06 -9.01
N PRO A 636 -3.72 -12.48 -7.95
CA PRO A 636 -2.86 -11.28 -8.06
C PRO A 636 -1.58 -11.47 -8.89
N PHE A 637 -1.16 -12.71 -9.18
CA PHE A 637 -0.04 -12.99 -10.08
C PHE A 637 -0.40 -12.78 -11.56
N LEU A 638 -1.66 -13.03 -11.92
CA LEU A 638 -2.21 -12.80 -13.27
C LEU A 638 -2.87 -11.41 -13.40
N GLY A 639 -2.82 -10.59 -12.35
CA GLY A 639 -3.48 -9.29 -12.28
C GLY A 639 -5.01 -9.35 -12.24
N ILE A 640 -5.60 -10.53 -12.02
CA ILE A 640 -7.07 -10.66 -11.94
C ILE A 640 -7.53 -10.26 -10.54
N TYR A 641 -8.35 -9.22 -10.49
CA TYR A 641 -9.03 -8.74 -9.29
C TYR A 641 -10.56 -8.86 -9.48
N PRO A 642 -11.35 -8.99 -8.39
CA PRO A 642 -12.80 -9.20 -8.49
C PRO A 642 -13.55 -7.89 -8.71
N THR A 643 -13.22 -7.15 -9.77
CA THR A 643 -13.91 -5.90 -10.18
C THR A 643 -14.18 -5.90 -11.68
N TRP A 644 -15.28 -5.29 -12.12
CA TRP A 644 -15.64 -5.28 -13.53
C TRP A 644 -14.63 -4.52 -14.40
N GLU A 645 -14.08 -3.42 -13.88
CA GLU A 645 -13.16 -2.55 -14.60
C GLU A 645 -11.84 -3.26 -14.94
N THR A 646 -11.24 -3.95 -13.96
CA THR A 646 -9.97 -4.69 -14.16
C THR A 646 -10.15 -5.81 -15.18
N LEU A 647 -11.29 -6.51 -15.13
CA LEU A 647 -11.67 -7.56 -16.08
C LEU A 647 -11.94 -7.01 -17.49
N MET A 648 -12.60 -5.86 -17.62
CA MET A 648 -12.85 -5.22 -18.91
C MET A 648 -11.55 -4.76 -19.58
N GLY A 649 -10.60 -4.19 -18.83
CA GLY A 649 -9.27 -3.84 -19.35
C GLY A 649 -8.48 -5.06 -19.84
N GLN A 650 -8.52 -6.15 -19.08
CA GLN A 650 -7.89 -7.41 -19.47
C GLN A 650 -8.57 -8.07 -20.69
N ALA A 651 -9.91 -8.04 -20.77
CA ALA A 651 -10.66 -8.51 -21.92
C ALA A 651 -10.37 -7.69 -23.19
N LEU A 652 -10.16 -6.38 -23.06
CA LEU A 652 -9.79 -5.49 -24.16
C LEU A 652 -8.42 -5.87 -24.77
N LEU A 653 -7.43 -6.26 -23.95
CA LEU A 653 -6.16 -6.80 -24.49
C LEU A 653 -6.35 -8.12 -25.25
N VAL A 654 -7.22 -9.01 -24.76
CA VAL A 654 -7.53 -10.28 -25.44
C VAL A 654 -8.22 -10.04 -26.79
N MET A 655 -9.18 -9.11 -26.84
CA MET A 655 -9.83 -8.70 -28.08
C MET A 655 -8.84 -8.04 -29.06
N ALA A 656 -7.94 -7.20 -28.57
CA ALA A 656 -6.91 -6.55 -29.39
C ALA A 656 -5.92 -7.55 -29.99
N LEU A 657 -5.48 -8.56 -29.22
CA LEU A 657 -4.64 -9.66 -29.72
C LEU A 657 -5.37 -10.47 -30.81
N ALA A 658 -6.64 -10.84 -30.57
CA ALA A 658 -7.45 -11.60 -31.52
C ALA A 658 -7.70 -10.83 -32.83
N ALA A 659 -8.01 -9.54 -32.74
CA ALA A 659 -8.18 -8.66 -33.90
C ALA A 659 -6.89 -8.51 -34.71
N GLY A 660 -5.74 -8.32 -34.03
CA GLY A 660 -4.43 -8.25 -34.66
C GLY A 660 -4.05 -9.55 -35.40
N TRP A 661 -4.35 -10.71 -34.82
CA TRP A 661 -4.14 -12.02 -35.44
C TRP A 661 -5.06 -12.29 -36.64
N ALA A 662 -6.32 -11.83 -36.57
CA ALA A 662 -7.24 -11.89 -37.70
C ALA A 662 -6.78 -10.99 -38.86
N PHE A 663 -6.26 -9.79 -38.57
CA PHE A 663 -5.77 -8.85 -39.57
C PHE A 663 -4.52 -9.36 -40.30
N THR A 664 -3.55 -9.94 -39.58
CA THR A 664 -2.34 -10.53 -40.21
C THR A 664 -2.67 -11.73 -41.08
N ARG A 665 -3.66 -12.56 -40.69
CA ARG A 665 -4.17 -13.66 -41.54
C ARG A 665 -4.88 -13.18 -42.79
N ARG A 666 -5.75 -12.15 -42.72
CA ARG A 666 -6.48 -11.63 -43.89
C ARG A 666 -5.53 -11.14 -45.00
N LYS A 667 -4.44 -10.45 -44.64
CA LYS A 667 -3.42 -9.99 -45.62
C LYS A 667 -2.61 -11.13 -46.27
N ALA A 668 -2.71 -12.37 -45.79
CA ALA A 668 -2.10 -13.53 -46.44
C ALA A 668 -3.07 -14.27 -47.41
N LEU A 669 -4.30 -13.78 -47.55
CA LEU A 669 -5.37 -14.39 -48.37
C LEU A 669 -5.92 -13.46 -49.46
N SER A 670 -5.32 -12.29 -49.66
CA SER A 670 -5.57 -11.44 -50.83
C SER A 670 -4.66 -11.91 -51.98
N PRO A 671 -5.19 -12.50 -53.07
CA PRO A 671 -4.38 -12.83 -54.22
C PRO A 671 -3.96 -11.54 -54.92
N GLU A 672 -2.68 -11.45 -55.26
CA GLU A 672 -2.21 -10.45 -56.22
C GLU A 672 -2.75 -10.87 -57.59
N MET A 673 -3.52 -10.00 -58.26
CA MET A 673 -4.21 -10.36 -59.50
C MET A 673 -3.20 -10.48 -60.64
N SER A 674 -2.76 -11.71 -60.91
CA SER A 674 -1.99 -12.05 -62.10
C SER A 674 -2.83 -11.86 -63.36
N ASP A 675 -2.28 -11.15 -64.33
CA ASP A 675 -2.80 -11.02 -65.69
C ASP A 675 -3.09 -12.41 -66.31
N PRO A 676 -4.26 -12.67 -66.93
CA PRO A 676 -4.56 -13.97 -67.53
C PRO A 676 -3.62 -14.38 -68.67
N ASP A 677 -3.09 -13.42 -69.41
CA ASP A 677 -2.28 -13.66 -70.62
C ASP A 677 -0.80 -13.87 -70.25
N GLY A 678 -0.51 -15.06 -69.73
CA GLY A 678 0.79 -15.49 -69.18
C GLY A 678 1.96 -15.56 -70.17
N ASN A 679 2.38 -14.41 -70.71
CA ASN A 679 3.57 -14.27 -71.55
C ASN A 679 4.83 -13.99 -70.71
N LEU A 680 5.89 -14.75 -70.98
CA LEU A 680 7.22 -14.52 -70.42
C LEU A 680 7.88 -13.33 -71.12
N VAL A 681 7.95 -12.17 -70.47
CA VAL A 681 8.78 -11.06 -70.95
C VAL A 681 10.25 -11.34 -70.61
N GLU A 682 10.95 -11.90 -71.59
CA GLU A 682 12.36 -12.24 -71.55
C GLU A 682 13.24 -10.96 -71.47
N GLN A 683 13.73 -10.63 -70.28
CA GLN A 683 14.70 -9.54 -70.09
C GLN A 683 16.13 -9.99 -70.43
N VAL A 684 16.42 -10.08 -71.73
CA VAL A 684 17.79 -9.91 -72.23
C VAL A 684 18.06 -8.40 -72.39
N GLY A 685 19.20 -7.93 -71.89
CA GLY A 685 19.55 -6.50 -71.90
C GLY A 685 20.19 -6.04 -73.21
N GLY A 686 20.25 -4.73 -73.39
CA GLY A 686 20.88 -4.04 -74.51
C GLY A 686 20.62 -2.54 -74.41
N ASP A 687 21.63 -1.75 -74.72
CA ASP A 687 21.59 -0.29 -74.67
C ASP A 687 20.91 0.33 -75.92
N ASP A 688 21.05 1.66 -76.02
CA ASP A 688 20.85 2.54 -77.18
C ASP A 688 19.49 3.22 -77.46
N GLU A 689 19.66 4.52 -77.76
CA GLU A 689 18.83 5.49 -78.50
C GLU A 689 17.34 5.69 -78.12
N GLY A 690 16.82 6.92 -78.10
CA GLY A 690 17.18 8.08 -78.92
C GLY A 690 16.11 8.40 -79.98
N GLN A 691 15.03 7.62 -80.05
CA GLN A 691 13.90 7.85 -80.97
C GLN A 691 12.76 8.66 -80.34
N LEU A 692 12.96 9.97 -80.19
CA LEU A 692 11.84 10.92 -79.96
C LEU A 692 12.10 12.32 -80.56
N ARG A 693 12.73 12.35 -81.75
CA ARG A 693 12.87 13.55 -82.60
C ARG A 693 12.75 13.20 -84.07
N LYS A 694 12.11 14.11 -84.84
CA LYS A 694 11.68 14.00 -86.25
C LYS A 694 10.50 13.04 -86.45
N GLU A 695 9.45 13.38 -87.21
CA GLU A 695 8.95 14.69 -87.72
C GLU A 695 7.54 14.94 -87.11
N ILE A 696 6.83 16.06 -87.22
CA ILE A 696 6.79 17.23 -88.15
C ILE A 696 6.60 18.50 -87.26
N GLY A 697 7.09 19.70 -87.58
CA GLY A 697 7.59 20.23 -88.85
C GLY A 697 6.72 21.35 -89.43
N SER A 698 5.95 22.09 -88.61
CA SER A 698 5.05 23.17 -89.08
C SER A 698 5.05 24.39 -88.14
N ARG A 699 5.30 25.58 -88.70
CA ARG A 699 4.89 26.96 -88.26
C ARG A 699 4.97 27.24 -86.74
N ARG A 700 5.87 28.07 -86.20
CA ARG A 700 6.62 29.24 -86.71
C ARG A 700 5.72 30.39 -87.22
N GLN A 701 5.21 31.24 -86.32
CA GLN A 701 5.41 32.72 -86.33
C GLN A 701 4.61 33.46 -85.25
N ASN A 702 5.19 34.58 -84.78
CA ASN A 702 4.60 35.72 -84.03
C ASN A 702 4.05 35.42 -82.61
N GLY A 703 4.14 36.33 -81.64
CA GLY A 703 4.77 37.66 -81.64
C GLY A 703 5.00 38.20 -80.21
N ALA A 704 5.94 39.13 -80.07
CA ALA A 704 6.35 39.73 -78.79
C ALA A 704 5.31 40.70 -78.19
N HIS A 705 5.44 41.07 -76.90
CA HIS A 705 6.02 42.35 -76.44
C HIS A 705 5.44 42.84 -75.08
N ASN A 706 6.33 43.14 -74.10
CA ASN A 706 6.16 44.04 -72.93
C ASN A 706 5.01 43.77 -71.91
N GLY A 707 5.03 44.31 -70.68
CA GLY A 707 6.03 45.15 -69.99
C GLY A 707 5.62 45.43 -68.52
N ASP A 708 6.40 46.24 -67.81
CA ASP A 708 6.21 46.57 -66.39
C ASP A 708 4.89 47.30 -66.06
N GLY A 709 4.39 47.14 -64.82
CA GLY A 709 3.16 47.81 -64.36
C GLY A 709 2.93 47.69 -62.83
N GLN A 710 3.46 48.65 -62.07
CA GLN A 710 3.35 48.71 -60.61
C GLN A 710 1.96 49.16 -60.07
N GLN A 711 1.77 48.93 -58.77
CA GLN A 711 1.10 49.78 -57.75
C GLN A 711 -0.36 49.53 -57.30
N SER A 712 -0.44 49.50 -55.95
CA SER A 712 -1.50 49.99 -55.03
C SER A 712 -2.90 49.35 -54.96
N VAL A 713 -3.17 48.83 -53.75
CA VAL A 713 -4.47 48.67 -53.09
C VAL A 713 -5.27 49.99 -53.06
N PRO A 714 -6.61 49.95 -52.90
CA PRO A 714 -7.15 50.17 -51.55
C PRO A 714 -8.28 49.20 -51.15
N ALA A 715 -8.65 49.20 -49.86
CA ALA A 715 -9.80 48.49 -49.30
C ALA A 715 -10.73 49.48 -48.59
N VAL A 716 -12.03 49.15 -48.45
CA VAL A 716 -12.92 49.52 -47.32
C VAL A 716 -14.37 48.96 -47.49
N MET A 717 -14.98 48.65 -46.33
CA MET A 717 -16.37 48.32 -45.94
C MET A 717 -17.58 48.50 -46.89
N ALA A 718 -18.58 47.57 -46.79
CA ALA A 718 -20.02 47.78 -46.45
C ALA A 718 -20.82 46.46 -46.70
N GLN A 719 -21.41 45.77 -45.71
CA GLN A 719 -22.75 45.91 -45.07
C GLN A 719 -23.97 45.29 -45.81
N HIS A 720 -24.74 44.50 -45.03
CA HIS A 720 -26.12 43.91 -45.10
C HIS A 720 -27.20 44.53 -46.03
N PRO A 721 -28.32 43.85 -46.40
CA PRO A 721 -29.26 42.97 -45.62
C PRO A 721 -29.24 41.47 -46.02
N GLY A 722 -30.14 40.57 -45.59
CA GLY A 722 -31.26 40.62 -44.61
C GLY A 722 -32.63 40.11 -45.14
N LEU A 723 -33.61 39.88 -44.23
CA LEU A 723 -35.04 39.50 -44.47
C LEU A 723 -35.29 38.06 -45.00
N ASP A 724 -36.42 37.36 -44.81
CA ASP A 724 -37.75 37.53 -44.15
C ASP A 724 -38.25 36.09 -43.77
N ASP A 725 -39.21 35.77 -42.88
CA ASP A 725 -39.93 36.41 -41.75
C ASP A 725 -40.46 35.21 -40.86
N ALA A 726 -41.52 35.10 -40.03
CA ALA A 726 -42.70 35.89 -39.62
C ALA A 726 -43.23 35.46 -38.22
N GLN A 727 -44.29 36.11 -37.71
CA GLN A 727 -44.82 35.97 -36.34
C GLN A 727 -46.30 35.54 -36.28
N ALA A 728 -46.74 34.96 -35.13
CA ALA A 728 -47.93 35.36 -34.34
C ALA A 728 -48.34 34.28 -33.30
N ASP A 729 -48.90 34.56 -32.12
CA ASP A 729 -48.84 35.75 -31.23
C ASP A 729 -49.40 35.39 -29.83
N GLN A 730 -49.27 36.32 -28.86
CA GLN A 730 -50.10 36.57 -27.66
C GLN A 730 -49.63 36.19 -26.23
N ASN A 731 -49.72 37.24 -25.42
CA ASN A 731 -49.89 37.40 -23.97
C ASN A 731 -48.73 37.20 -22.95
N GLU A 732 -48.13 38.37 -22.69
CA GLU A 732 -47.92 38.97 -21.35
C GLU A 732 -46.72 38.55 -20.50
N ASN A 733 -46.24 39.54 -19.75
CA ASN A 733 -44.93 39.61 -19.10
C ASN A 733 -44.98 40.73 -18.05
N TYR A 734 -44.56 40.48 -16.81
CA TYR A 734 -43.93 41.52 -15.98
C TYR A 734 -43.09 40.93 -14.82
N ASP A 735 -42.10 41.71 -14.41
CA ASP A 735 -41.10 41.45 -13.35
C ASP A 735 -41.62 41.75 -11.92
N GLY A 736 -40.95 41.24 -10.88
CA GLY A 736 -41.26 41.58 -9.49
C GLY A 736 -40.54 40.79 -8.39
N GLN A 737 -39.55 41.41 -7.74
CA GLN A 737 -39.05 40.97 -6.42
C GLN A 737 -40.00 41.43 -5.29
N LEU A 738 -40.15 40.65 -4.20
CA LEU A 738 -39.82 41.06 -2.80
C LEU A 738 -40.42 40.16 -1.68
N LYS A 739 -39.53 39.78 -0.73
CA LYS A 739 -39.69 39.66 0.74
C LYS A 739 -41.04 39.25 1.42
N HIS A 740 -40.88 38.22 2.28
CA HIS A 740 -41.33 38.11 3.68
C HIS A 740 -42.78 37.68 4.08
N ARG A 741 -42.83 36.51 4.76
CA ARG A 741 -43.31 36.26 6.15
C ARG A 741 -44.63 35.49 6.34
N SER A 742 -44.60 34.53 7.29
CA SER A 742 -45.72 33.93 8.06
C SER A 742 -46.82 33.16 7.28
N GLU A 743 -47.53 32.16 7.82
CA GLU A 743 -47.39 31.26 8.99
C GLU A 743 -48.44 30.12 8.82
N ALA A 744 -48.44 29.14 9.73
CA ALA A 744 -49.56 28.22 10.07
C ALA A 744 -50.02 27.11 9.08
N ASP A 745 -49.92 25.88 9.59
CA ASP A 745 -50.97 24.86 9.72
C ASP A 745 -51.70 24.26 8.49
N ALA A 746 -51.31 23.03 8.15
CA ALA A 746 -52.20 21.89 7.86
C ALA A 746 -51.48 20.55 8.15
#